data_AF-A0A2E8AY34-F1
#
_entry.id   AF-A0A2E8AY34-F1
#
_cell.length_a   1.000
_cell.length_b   1.000
_cell.length_c   1.000
_cell.angle_alpha   90.00
_cell.angle_beta   90.00
_cell.angle_gamma   90.00
#
_symmetry.space_group_name_H-M   'P 1'
#
loop_
_entity.id
_entity.type
_entity.pdbx_description
1 polymer ?
#
loop_
_entity_poly.entity_id
_entity_poly.type
_entity_poly.pdbx_seq_one_letter_code
_entity_poly.pdbx_strand_id
1 'polypeptide(L)'
;MSLDPYSFCPCGSGKKIKFCCCSDLASDLEQIVKMFAGDQRIACLNQVDKLIDEGKDRAAFLAIKTRLHFELEQVEETKEVVQHFLEKYPDNPIALSQSAIFQSIDTEGPDGVDLLQRAFDICEGRIPSDVVDALGSVAQRLLADGKVIAARAHLMITTALNEEDETSRALVAELMSSQRIPMLLRTGLSLYPVPEDAPYRTALEEAVQGANLGLWASTVEKLEYLSNRFPEEPAVWSRLATMQCYLGNHPQAIEALRKFAGLKRVSLEAAVEAEALAQMLDVDSDESLELRAIVFHVPDVEQLVDRLLSDPQASRLPDGLAPMTVKEDAPPPKASFEILDRPKLTSMADVEPTDLPRIVGELFVFGKQTDRDARAEFILPSIDLEAGQMKLCEWLGDLLGAEESQVKVADIPGIMARLELREKFPEDATADQIDDLRTQSHVTNILECWPHIEMQVLDGKSPTAAASIAPLRKRLLACLLRLEMGLEQIPRKLDSNRLRENLGIPRRETIDPWKKDLTQIPVWQLSHVDTLKLSDEQLHQSFQRAVMYGAANAISQLGREALTRDSLREQLPTDVLHGLLGRWSYSSREALEHLVSAREAAVDNDRSPAVWIIAELPLRFQRREVDEFEKLVEEIQLRYIDEPGILPRLQQTLAQLGFASNTDEPPEETAEPALADPTESAGEIWTPENSVASKENDKPGLWIPGDD
;
A
#
# COMPACT_ATOMS: atom_id res chain seq x y z
N MET A 1 28.19 15.24 31.64
CA MET A 1 28.65 13.90 32.07
C MET A 1 29.94 13.60 31.32
N SER A 2 30.89 12.91 31.96
CA SER A 2 32.14 12.45 31.31
C SER A 2 31.85 11.29 30.38
N LEU A 3 32.45 11.28 29.19
CA LEU A 3 32.34 10.17 28.24
C LEU A 3 32.96 8.92 28.89
N ASP A 4 32.18 7.84 29.05
CA ASP A 4 32.70 6.60 29.64
C ASP A 4 33.72 5.96 28.67
N PRO A 5 35.00 5.78 29.04
CA PRO A 5 35.99 5.14 28.18
C PRO A 5 35.64 3.67 27.82
N TYR A 6 34.74 3.05 28.58
CA TYR A 6 34.21 1.71 28.31
C TYR A 6 32.90 1.72 27.51
N SER A 7 32.38 2.89 27.15
CA SER A 7 31.36 3.02 26.12
C SER A 7 31.92 2.61 24.75
N PHE A 8 31.02 2.25 23.84
CA PHE A 8 31.39 1.83 22.50
C PHE A 8 31.79 3.02 21.66
N CYS A 9 32.81 2.82 20.82
CA CYS A 9 33.32 3.90 20.00
C CYS A 9 32.36 4.22 18.86
N PRO A 10 32.01 5.50 18.63
CA PRO A 10 31.10 5.91 17.56
C PRO A 10 31.68 5.72 16.16
N CYS A 11 32.92 5.23 16.02
CA CYS A 11 33.51 4.90 14.72
C CYS A 11 32.97 3.61 14.07
N GLY A 12 32.04 2.89 14.71
CA GLY A 12 31.44 1.68 14.12
C GLY A 12 32.29 0.41 14.18
N SER A 13 33.46 0.43 14.83
CA SER A 13 34.35 -0.74 14.91
C SER A 13 33.92 -1.85 15.88
N GLY A 14 32.81 -1.66 16.61
CA GLY A 14 32.37 -2.57 17.67
C GLY A 14 33.25 -2.57 18.94
N LYS A 15 34.36 -1.81 18.97
CA LYS A 15 35.29 -1.74 20.11
C LYS A 15 34.91 -0.62 21.08
N LYS A 16 35.20 -0.80 22.37
CA LYS A 16 35.10 0.27 23.37
C LYS A 16 36.13 1.37 23.09
N ILE A 17 35.83 2.62 23.43
CA ILE A 17 36.67 3.80 23.12
C ILE A 17 38.13 3.59 23.56
N LYS A 18 38.34 3.07 24.77
CA LYS A 18 39.67 2.77 25.32
C LYS A 18 40.50 1.79 24.47
N PHE A 19 39.85 0.92 23.71
CA PHE A 19 40.48 -0.12 22.87
C PHE A 19 40.35 0.15 21.37
N CYS A 20 39.90 1.34 21.00
CA CYS A 20 39.62 1.73 19.63
C CYS A 20 40.63 2.77 19.11
N CYS A 21 40.59 3.05 17.81
CA CYS A 21 41.39 4.07 17.13
C CYS A 21 41.14 5.52 17.62
N CYS A 22 40.20 5.72 18.55
CA CYS A 22 39.86 7.03 19.11
C CYS A 22 40.29 7.19 20.58
N SER A 23 41.08 6.27 21.14
CA SER A 23 41.45 6.30 22.56
C SER A 23 42.24 7.55 22.95
N ASP A 24 43.08 8.06 22.04
CA ASP A 24 43.89 9.27 22.17
C ASP A 24 43.10 10.56 21.93
N LEU A 25 41.87 10.45 21.43
CA LEU A 25 40.98 11.55 21.06
C LEU A 25 39.74 11.63 21.96
N ALA A 26 39.75 10.94 23.10
CA ALA A 26 38.60 10.84 23.99
C ALA A 26 38.10 12.20 24.51
N SER A 27 39.00 13.16 24.76
CA SER A 27 38.63 14.52 25.18
C SER A 27 37.92 15.30 24.08
N ASP A 28 38.41 15.18 22.84
CA ASP A 28 37.83 15.83 21.66
C ASP A 28 36.42 15.25 21.40
N LEU A 29 36.27 13.93 21.51
CA LEU A 29 34.98 13.24 21.41
C LEU A 29 34.01 13.66 22.52
N GLU A 30 34.45 13.80 23.76
CA GLU A 30 33.60 14.26 24.86
C GLU A 30 33.06 15.67 24.61
N GLN A 31 33.89 16.56 24.06
CA GLN A 31 33.47 17.91 23.72
C GLN A 31 32.41 17.89 22.60
N ILE A 32 32.64 17.12 21.53
CA ILE A 32 31.72 16.95 20.41
C ILE A 32 30.37 16.38 20.88
N VAL A 33 30.39 15.31 21.67
CA VAL A 33 29.16 14.69 22.21
C VAL A 33 28.37 15.68 23.07
N LYS A 34 29.03 16.55 23.85
CA LYS A 34 28.34 17.61 24.62
C LYS A 34 27.72 18.68 23.72
N MET A 35 28.41 19.10 22.65
CA MET A 35 27.85 20.07 21.69
C MET A 35 26.67 19.47 20.94
N PHE A 36 26.76 18.19 20.56
CA PHE A 36 25.68 17.44 19.93
C PHE A 36 24.48 17.28 20.87
N ALA A 37 24.68 16.87 22.12
CA ALA A 37 23.60 16.78 23.10
C ALA A 37 22.99 18.14 23.49
N GLY A 38 23.73 19.24 23.30
CA GLY A 38 23.30 20.61 23.58
C GLY A 38 22.65 21.33 22.40
N ASP A 39 22.31 20.60 21.34
CA ASP A 39 21.69 21.12 20.11
C ASP A 39 22.51 22.18 19.34
N GLN A 40 23.83 22.17 19.54
CA GLN A 40 24.75 23.14 18.93
C GLN A 40 25.32 22.61 17.61
N ARG A 41 24.47 22.32 16.62
CA ARG A 41 24.84 21.64 15.35
C ARG A 41 25.96 22.34 14.59
N ILE A 42 25.82 23.64 14.33
CA ILE A 42 26.82 24.43 13.57
C ILE A 42 28.15 24.52 14.33
N ALA A 43 28.12 24.73 15.65
CA ALA A 43 29.35 24.80 16.45
C ALA A 43 30.05 23.44 16.53
N CYS A 44 29.27 22.36 16.61
CA CYS A 44 29.75 20.99 16.56
C CYS A 44 30.45 20.72 15.22
N LEU A 45 29.82 21.09 14.10
CA LEU A 45 30.37 20.91 12.75
C LEU A 45 31.70 21.64 12.59
N ASN A 46 31.77 22.92 12.96
CA ASN A 46 33.00 23.71 12.92
C ASN A 46 34.14 23.08 13.73
N GLN A 47 33.83 22.50 14.90
CA GLN A 47 34.83 21.82 15.72
C GLN A 47 35.31 20.53 15.08
N VAL A 48 34.40 19.76 14.47
CA VAL A 48 34.73 18.53 13.73
C VAL A 48 35.60 18.84 12.52
N ASP A 49 35.26 19.87 11.73
CA ASP A 49 36.04 20.31 10.57
C ASP A 49 37.47 20.70 10.97
N LYS A 50 37.61 21.48 12.04
CA LYS A 50 38.92 21.85 12.56
C LYS A 50 39.78 20.62 12.91
N LEU A 51 39.19 19.61 13.55
CA LEU A 51 39.91 18.38 13.89
C LEU A 51 40.31 17.59 12.64
N ILE A 52 39.46 17.54 11.63
CA ILE A 52 39.74 16.91 10.34
C ILE A 52 40.89 17.65 9.63
N ASP A 53 40.85 18.98 9.59
CA ASP A 53 41.90 19.84 9.02
C ASP A 53 43.26 19.69 9.74
N GLU A 54 43.23 19.42 11.05
CA GLU A 54 44.41 19.09 11.85
C GLU A 54 44.97 17.67 11.58
N GLY A 55 44.41 16.95 10.60
CA GLY A 55 44.83 15.60 10.21
C GLY A 55 44.28 14.49 11.13
N LYS A 56 43.25 14.78 11.93
CA LYS A 56 42.56 13.79 12.77
C LYS A 56 41.31 13.27 12.07
N ASP A 57 41.39 13.00 10.78
CA ASP A 57 40.31 12.51 9.90
C ASP A 57 39.93 11.03 10.16
N ARG A 58 39.57 10.72 11.41
CA ARG A 58 39.17 9.39 11.89
C ARG A 58 37.71 9.09 11.57
N ALA A 59 37.39 7.80 11.41
CA ALA A 59 36.03 7.34 11.12
C ALA A 59 34.97 7.88 12.10
N ALA A 60 35.29 8.05 13.39
CA ALA A 60 34.36 8.65 14.35
C ALA A 60 33.96 10.09 14.01
N PHE A 61 34.91 10.91 13.55
CA PHE A 61 34.64 12.31 13.22
C PHE A 61 33.99 12.46 11.85
N LEU A 62 34.34 11.61 10.89
CA LEU A 62 33.64 11.55 9.61
C LEU A 62 32.18 11.13 9.80
N ALA A 63 31.91 10.09 10.61
CA ALA A 63 30.55 9.68 10.95
C ALA A 63 29.72 10.82 11.57
N ILE A 64 30.31 11.56 12.51
CA ILE A 64 29.63 12.70 13.16
C ILE A 64 29.45 13.86 12.16
N LYS A 65 30.44 14.15 11.32
CA LYS A 65 30.34 15.19 10.28
C LYS A 65 29.19 14.89 9.33
N THR A 66 29.10 13.66 8.83
CA THR A 66 28.02 13.21 7.95
C THR A 66 26.66 13.40 8.61
N ARG A 67 26.50 12.96 9.86
CA ARG A 67 25.24 13.11 10.60
C ARG A 67 24.83 14.58 10.76
N LEU A 68 25.79 15.45 11.05
CA LEU A 68 25.54 16.89 11.14
C LEU A 68 25.09 17.49 9.81
N HIS A 69 25.66 17.07 8.67
CA HIS A 69 25.20 17.55 7.37
C HIS A 69 23.80 17.05 7.01
N PHE A 70 23.44 15.81 7.36
CA PHE A 70 22.06 15.33 7.24
C PHE A 70 21.09 16.19 8.05
N GLU A 71 21.38 16.44 9.32
CA GLU A 71 20.51 17.24 10.21
C GLU A 71 20.45 18.73 9.83
N LEU A 72 21.39 19.21 9.02
CA LEU A 72 21.41 20.58 8.47
C LEU A 72 20.86 20.66 7.04
N GLU A 73 20.40 19.53 6.47
CA GLU A 73 19.84 19.43 5.10
C GLU A 73 20.78 19.97 4.01
N GLN A 74 22.09 19.83 4.20
CA GLN A 74 23.13 20.30 3.28
C GLN A 74 23.47 19.20 2.27
N VAL A 75 22.67 19.08 1.21
CA VAL A 75 22.72 17.92 0.27
C VAL A 75 24.08 17.75 -0.40
N GLU A 76 24.65 18.81 -0.98
CA GLU A 76 25.93 18.73 -1.72
C GLU A 76 27.10 18.42 -0.77
N GLU A 77 27.15 19.08 0.38
CA GLU A 77 28.17 18.82 1.39
C GLU A 77 28.04 17.41 1.99
N THR A 78 26.81 16.93 2.18
CA THR A 78 26.54 15.55 2.61
C THR A 78 27.13 14.56 1.61
N LYS A 79 26.88 14.77 0.31
CA LYS A 79 27.40 13.92 -0.76
C LYS A 79 28.91 13.82 -0.72
N GLU A 80 29.61 14.96 -0.63
CA GLU A 80 31.07 15.01 -0.57
C GLU A 80 31.62 14.24 0.64
N VAL A 81 31.03 14.45 1.82
CA VAL A 81 31.50 13.83 3.06
C VAL A 81 31.23 12.33 3.09
N VAL A 82 30.04 11.90 2.67
CA VAL A 82 29.65 10.49 2.56
C VAL A 82 30.60 9.75 1.61
N GLN A 83 30.85 10.33 0.42
CA GLN A 83 31.78 9.74 -0.54
C GLN A 83 33.19 9.64 0.04
N HIS A 84 33.70 10.71 0.63
CA HIS A 84 35.02 10.70 1.26
C HIS A 84 35.13 9.67 2.39
N PHE A 85 34.07 9.55 3.21
CA PHE A 85 34.05 8.61 4.33
C PHE A 85 34.10 7.17 3.84
N LEU A 86 33.28 6.82 2.85
CA LEU A 86 33.25 5.47 2.28
C LEU A 86 34.54 5.12 1.53
N GLU A 87 35.11 6.06 0.77
CA GLU A 87 36.40 5.86 0.08
C GLU A 87 37.53 5.55 1.06
N LYS A 88 37.55 6.24 2.20
CA LYS A 88 38.59 6.08 3.20
C LYS A 88 38.39 4.84 4.08
N TYR A 89 37.15 4.47 4.37
CA TYR A 89 36.80 3.34 5.22
C TYR A 89 35.73 2.46 4.55
N PRO A 90 36.09 1.73 3.47
CA PRO A 90 35.12 1.02 2.62
C PRO A 90 34.39 -0.14 3.29
N ASP A 91 34.98 -0.70 4.36
CA ASP A 91 34.42 -1.80 5.16
C ASP A 91 34.00 -1.32 6.56
N ASN A 92 33.65 -0.04 6.70
CA ASN A 92 33.09 0.48 7.93
C ASN A 92 31.56 0.44 7.88
N PRO A 93 30.88 -0.22 8.83
CA PRO A 93 29.42 -0.38 8.78
C PRO A 93 28.68 0.96 8.87
N ILE A 94 29.24 1.97 9.55
CA ILE A 94 28.64 3.32 9.62
C ILE A 94 28.86 4.08 8.32
N ALA A 95 30.04 3.98 7.70
CA ALA A 95 30.27 4.60 6.39
C ALA A 95 29.32 4.04 5.33
N LEU A 96 29.12 2.71 5.34
CA LEU A 96 28.16 2.02 4.48
C LEU A 96 26.71 2.44 4.76
N SER A 97 26.29 2.49 6.02
CA SER A 97 24.92 2.82 6.38
C SER A 97 24.57 4.28 6.09
N GLN A 98 25.47 5.22 6.39
CA GLN A 98 25.27 6.63 6.03
C GLN A 98 25.26 6.86 4.52
N SER A 99 26.04 6.07 3.76
CA SER A 99 25.96 6.07 2.30
C SER A 99 24.64 5.49 1.79
N ALA A 100 24.10 4.47 2.44
CA ALA A 100 22.77 3.93 2.12
C ALA A 100 21.66 4.94 2.42
N ILE A 101 21.73 5.66 3.54
CA ILE A 101 20.80 6.76 3.86
C ILE A 101 20.85 7.83 2.76
N PHE A 102 22.05 8.28 2.37
CA PHE A 102 22.18 9.26 1.30
C PHE A 102 21.57 8.75 -0.03
N GLN A 103 21.85 7.51 -0.42
CA GLN A 103 21.25 6.88 -1.60
C GLN A 103 19.72 6.80 -1.53
N SER A 104 19.16 6.51 -0.35
CA SER A 104 17.71 6.45 -0.18
C SER A 104 17.02 7.81 -0.37
N ILE A 105 17.69 8.91 -0.02
CA ILE A 105 17.20 10.29 -0.18
C ILE A 105 17.36 10.77 -1.64
N ASP A 106 18.47 10.41 -2.30
CA ASP A 106 18.73 10.76 -3.70
C ASP A 106 17.85 9.94 -4.67
N THR A 107 16.71 10.50 -5.05
CA THR A 107 15.68 9.81 -5.87
C THR A 107 16.14 9.41 -7.27
N GLU A 108 17.24 9.98 -7.78
CA GLU A 108 17.83 9.63 -9.08
C GLU A 108 18.88 8.51 -8.97
N GLY A 109 19.32 8.18 -7.74
CA GLY A 109 20.35 7.19 -7.46
C GLY A 109 19.83 5.78 -7.13
N PRO A 110 20.73 4.83 -6.82
CA PRO A 110 20.37 3.52 -6.27
C PRO A 110 19.58 3.63 -4.95
N ASP A 111 18.87 2.58 -4.56
CA ASP A 111 18.01 2.58 -3.36
C ASP A 111 18.73 2.37 -2.02
N GLY A 112 20.04 2.09 -2.04
CA GLY A 112 20.86 1.88 -0.84
C GLY A 112 20.90 0.44 -0.31
N VAL A 113 20.15 -0.51 -0.88
CA VAL A 113 20.06 -1.89 -0.37
C VAL A 113 21.42 -2.59 -0.36
N ASP A 114 22.21 -2.48 -1.43
CA ASP A 114 23.52 -3.14 -1.54
C ASP A 114 24.50 -2.69 -0.45
N LEU A 115 24.52 -1.39 -0.15
CA LEU A 115 25.37 -0.83 0.90
C LEU A 115 24.91 -1.28 2.28
N LEU A 116 23.60 -1.31 2.50
CA LEU A 116 23.01 -1.80 3.75
C LEU A 116 23.36 -3.27 3.98
N GLN A 117 23.21 -4.14 2.97
CA GLN A 117 23.56 -5.56 3.07
C GLN A 117 25.04 -5.77 3.41
N ARG A 118 25.94 -5.00 2.79
CA ARG A 118 27.37 -5.01 3.15
C ARG A 118 27.62 -4.57 4.59
N ALA A 119 26.88 -3.59 5.09
CA ALA A 119 26.99 -3.17 6.48
C ALA A 119 26.57 -4.28 7.44
N PHE A 120 25.48 -5.00 7.13
CA PHE A 120 25.01 -6.14 7.90
C PHE A 120 26.02 -7.30 7.94
N ASP A 121 26.62 -7.67 6.81
CA ASP A 121 27.62 -8.75 6.75
C ASP A 121 28.84 -8.48 7.65
N ILE A 122 29.16 -7.20 7.90
CA ILE A 122 30.26 -6.78 8.78
C ILE A 122 29.84 -6.77 10.27
N CYS A 123 28.56 -6.62 10.56
CA CYS A 123 28.05 -6.56 11.92
C CYS A 123 27.99 -7.96 12.56
N GLU A 124 29.06 -8.36 13.27
CA GLU A 124 29.15 -9.65 13.99
C GLU A 124 28.25 -9.67 15.26
N GLY A 125 26.93 -9.65 15.09
CA GLY A 125 25.94 -9.82 16.15
C GLY A 125 25.58 -8.56 16.94
N ARG A 126 26.26 -7.42 16.68
CA ARG A 126 25.82 -6.11 17.16
C ARG A 126 25.66 -5.14 16.01
N ILE A 127 24.44 -4.62 15.88
CA ILE A 127 24.06 -3.68 14.83
C ILE A 127 24.16 -2.25 15.42
N PRO A 128 24.99 -1.36 14.86
CA PRO A 128 25.03 0.05 15.23
C PRO A 128 23.70 0.75 14.97
N SER A 129 23.38 1.81 15.73
CA SER A 129 22.17 2.62 15.52
C SER A 129 22.09 3.17 14.11
N ASP A 130 23.20 3.66 13.53
CA ASP A 130 23.23 4.20 12.17
C ASP A 130 22.86 3.14 11.10
N VAL A 131 23.04 1.84 11.40
CA VAL A 131 22.60 0.75 10.50
C VAL A 131 21.10 0.51 10.63
N VAL A 132 20.54 0.68 11.83
CA VAL A 132 19.08 0.65 12.07
C VAL A 132 18.41 1.85 11.43
N ASP A 133 18.99 3.04 11.56
CA ASP A 133 18.50 4.26 10.90
C ASP A 133 18.46 4.07 9.37
N ALA A 134 19.52 3.47 8.80
CA ALA A 134 19.59 3.16 7.38
C ALA A 134 18.53 2.14 6.92
N LEU A 135 18.14 1.15 7.74
CA LEU A 135 17.02 0.26 7.42
C LEU A 135 15.73 1.05 7.19
N GLY A 136 15.43 2.02 8.07
CA GLY A 136 14.24 2.86 7.97
C GLY A 136 14.22 3.68 6.68
N SER A 137 15.31 4.39 6.37
CA SER A 137 15.40 5.22 5.16
C SER A 137 15.34 4.39 3.88
N VAL A 138 16.07 3.26 3.82
CA VAL A 138 16.01 2.34 2.68
C VAL A 138 14.61 1.76 2.51
N ALA A 139 13.92 1.41 3.60
CA ALA A 139 12.54 0.91 3.52
C ALA A 139 11.57 1.93 2.94
N GLN A 140 11.69 3.21 3.34
CA GLN A 140 10.87 4.29 2.80
C GLN A 140 11.14 4.49 1.31
N ARG A 141 12.41 4.48 0.88
CA ARG A 141 12.76 4.54 -0.54
C ARG A 141 12.18 3.38 -1.34
N LEU A 142 12.32 2.15 -0.83
CA LEU A 142 11.74 0.96 -1.46
C LEU A 142 10.21 1.07 -1.58
N LEU A 143 9.54 1.67 -0.59
CA LEU A 143 8.09 1.88 -0.66
C LEU A 143 7.72 2.92 -1.73
N ALA A 144 8.48 4.02 -1.83
CA ALA A 144 8.31 5.04 -2.87
C ALA A 144 8.53 4.48 -4.29
N ASP A 145 9.50 3.56 -4.45
CA ASP A 145 9.75 2.80 -5.69
C ASP A 145 8.65 1.74 -5.99
N GLY A 146 7.67 1.54 -5.09
CA GLY A 146 6.65 0.49 -5.22
C GLY A 146 7.13 -0.93 -4.91
N LYS A 147 8.35 -1.11 -4.38
CA LYS A 147 8.93 -2.41 -3.97
C LYS A 147 8.41 -2.85 -2.60
N VAL A 148 7.09 -3.03 -2.51
CA VAL A 148 6.34 -3.28 -1.26
C VAL A 148 6.90 -4.43 -0.41
N ILE A 149 7.24 -5.56 -1.03
CA ILE A 149 7.74 -6.74 -0.30
C ILE A 149 9.08 -6.43 0.37
N ALA A 150 9.97 -5.73 -0.34
CA ALA A 150 11.27 -5.34 0.16
C ALA A 150 11.11 -4.33 1.30
N ALA A 151 10.34 -3.26 1.09
CA ALA A 151 10.06 -2.25 2.11
C ALA A 151 9.53 -2.88 3.42
N ARG A 152 8.53 -3.77 3.30
CA ARG A 152 7.99 -4.50 4.45
C ARG A 152 9.05 -5.31 5.19
N ALA A 153 9.87 -6.06 4.47
CA ALA A 153 10.89 -6.91 5.08
C ALA A 153 11.91 -6.07 5.88
N HIS A 154 12.31 -4.90 5.34
CA HIS A 154 13.21 -3.98 6.03
C HIS A 154 12.55 -3.38 7.28
N LEU A 155 11.31 -2.89 7.19
CA LEU A 155 10.57 -2.35 8.34
C LEU A 155 10.37 -3.41 9.43
N MET A 156 10.07 -4.65 9.07
CA MET A 156 9.93 -5.73 10.06
C MET A 156 11.23 -5.94 10.84
N ILE A 157 12.40 -5.86 10.20
CA ILE A 157 13.69 -5.90 10.91
C ILE A 157 13.87 -4.67 11.80
N THR A 158 13.55 -3.46 11.31
CA THR A 158 13.62 -2.23 12.10
C THR A 158 12.82 -2.37 13.40
N THR A 159 11.55 -2.82 13.30
CA THR A 159 10.68 -3.01 14.47
C THR A 159 11.17 -4.09 15.43
N ALA A 160 11.87 -5.12 14.93
CA ALA A 160 12.46 -6.17 15.76
C ALA A 160 13.75 -5.71 16.47
N LEU A 161 14.46 -4.74 15.91
CA LEU A 161 15.69 -4.17 16.48
C LEU A 161 15.41 -2.99 17.41
N ASN A 162 14.30 -2.27 17.20
CA ASN A 162 13.87 -1.13 17.99
C ASN A 162 12.37 -1.22 18.32
N GLU A 163 12.05 -1.84 19.46
CA GLU A 163 10.65 -2.01 19.90
C GLU A 163 9.96 -0.67 20.19
N GLU A 164 10.69 0.40 20.50
CA GLU A 164 10.12 1.72 20.81
C GLU A 164 9.81 2.55 19.55
N ASP A 165 10.14 2.06 18.35
CA ASP A 165 9.85 2.74 17.08
C ASP A 165 8.37 2.60 16.67
N GLU A 166 7.52 3.44 17.27
CA GLU A 166 6.10 3.51 16.96
C GLU A 166 5.81 3.80 15.48
N THR A 167 6.63 4.64 14.83
CA THR A 167 6.41 5.05 13.45
C THR A 167 6.58 3.88 12.49
N SER A 168 7.67 3.10 12.61
CA SER A 168 7.87 1.90 11.79
C SER A 168 6.81 0.85 12.06
N ARG A 169 6.37 0.67 13.32
CA ARG A 169 5.31 -0.28 13.68
C ARG A 169 3.97 0.12 13.07
N ALA A 170 3.61 1.40 13.15
CA ALA A 170 2.39 1.93 12.54
C ALA A 170 2.41 1.74 11.01
N LEU A 171 3.54 2.03 10.36
CA LEU A 171 3.69 1.85 8.92
C LEU A 171 3.57 0.38 8.50
N VAL A 172 4.14 -0.56 9.26
CA VAL A 172 3.96 -2.00 9.02
C VAL A 172 2.49 -2.40 9.17
N ALA A 173 1.81 -1.95 10.22
CA ALA A 173 0.40 -2.26 10.44
C ALA A 173 -0.50 -1.70 9.32
N GLU A 174 -0.24 -0.46 8.87
CA GLU A 174 -0.92 0.15 7.74
C GLU A 174 -0.69 -0.64 6.45
N LEU A 175 0.57 -0.91 6.12
CA LEU A 175 0.94 -1.67 4.93
C LEU A 175 0.26 -3.04 4.91
N MET A 176 0.25 -3.74 6.05
CA MET A 176 -0.29 -5.08 6.17
C MET A 176 -1.81 -5.12 6.10
N SER A 177 -2.52 -4.08 6.55
CA SER A 177 -3.99 -4.02 6.52
C SER A 177 -4.56 -3.29 5.29
N SER A 178 -3.73 -2.60 4.51
CA SER A 178 -4.15 -1.81 3.36
C SER A 178 -4.76 -2.68 2.24
N GLN A 179 -6.03 -2.43 1.94
CA GLN A 179 -6.73 -3.06 0.81
C GLN A 179 -6.25 -2.50 -0.54
N ARG A 180 -5.61 -1.32 -0.58
CA ARG A 180 -5.07 -0.72 -1.81
C ARG A 180 -3.88 -1.51 -2.37
N ILE A 181 -3.25 -2.34 -1.55
CA ILE A 181 -2.10 -3.16 -1.94
C ILE A 181 -2.56 -4.62 -2.11
N PRO A 182 -2.31 -5.27 -3.26
CA PRO A 182 -2.62 -6.67 -3.47
C PRO A 182 -2.07 -7.56 -2.34
N MET A 183 -2.89 -8.48 -1.82
CA MET A 183 -2.54 -9.27 -0.64
C MET A 183 -1.22 -10.05 -0.78
N LEU A 184 -0.91 -10.56 -1.99
CA LEU A 184 0.35 -11.28 -2.23
C LEU A 184 1.60 -10.42 -2.08
N LEU A 185 1.52 -9.11 -2.34
CA LEU A 185 2.63 -8.19 -2.10
C LEU A 185 2.82 -7.92 -0.59
N ARG A 186 1.76 -8.08 0.20
CA ARG A 186 1.79 -7.94 1.67
C ARG A 186 2.22 -9.22 2.37
N THR A 187 1.85 -10.40 1.86
CA THR A 187 2.23 -11.69 2.47
C THR A 187 3.56 -12.24 1.94
N GLY A 188 3.86 -12.01 0.66
CA GLY A 188 4.94 -12.69 -0.06
C GLY A 188 4.57 -14.14 -0.41
N LEU A 189 5.56 -14.88 -0.93
CA LEU A 189 5.44 -16.31 -1.26
C LEU A 189 5.48 -17.17 0.01
N SER A 190 4.56 -18.13 0.10
CA SER A 190 4.57 -19.15 1.14
C SER A 190 5.79 -20.07 1.00
N LEU A 191 6.58 -20.20 2.08
CA LEU A 191 7.78 -21.04 2.05
C LEU A 191 7.41 -22.52 1.89
N TYR A 192 8.07 -23.20 0.96
CA TYR A 192 7.81 -24.61 0.73
C TYR A 192 8.50 -25.46 1.82
N PRO A 193 7.81 -26.47 2.38
CA PRO A 193 8.35 -27.27 3.48
C PRO A 193 9.56 -28.09 3.04
N VAL A 194 10.48 -28.33 3.99
CA VAL A 194 11.67 -29.16 3.77
C VAL A 194 11.34 -30.58 4.24
N PRO A 195 11.43 -31.61 3.37
CA PRO A 195 11.29 -33.00 3.81
C PRO A 195 12.31 -33.36 4.89
N GLU A 196 11.90 -34.17 5.87
CA GLU A 196 12.76 -34.48 7.02
C GLU A 196 14.07 -35.16 6.64
N ASP A 197 14.04 -36.01 5.61
CA ASP A 197 15.12 -36.82 5.07
C ASP A 197 15.84 -36.17 3.88
N ALA A 198 15.54 -34.89 3.60
CA ALA A 198 16.14 -34.18 2.47
C ALA A 198 17.67 -34.08 2.61
N PRO A 199 18.46 -34.51 1.60
CA PRO A 199 19.93 -34.50 1.67
C PRO A 199 20.53 -33.09 1.68
N TYR A 200 19.73 -32.08 1.34
CA TYR A 200 20.10 -30.67 1.34
C TYR A 200 19.65 -29.93 2.60
N ARG A 201 18.95 -30.58 3.54
CA ARG A 201 18.32 -29.95 4.71
C ARG A 201 19.32 -29.16 5.55
N THR A 202 20.40 -29.81 6.02
CA THR A 202 21.41 -29.16 6.86
C THR A 202 22.07 -27.99 6.14
N ALA A 203 22.44 -28.17 4.88
CA ALA A 203 23.04 -27.09 4.09
C ALA A 203 22.07 -25.92 3.86
N LEU A 204 20.76 -26.20 3.72
CA LEU A 204 19.73 -25.17 3.60
C LEU A 204 19.50 -24.43 4.92
N GLU A 205 19.46 -25.14 6.05
CA GLU A 205 19.36 -24.55 7.39
C GLU A 205 20.55 -23.62 7.68
N GLU A 206 21.77 -24.06 7.35
CA GLU A 206 22.99 -23.22 7.42
C GLU A 206 22.93 -22.02 6.47
N ALA A 207 22.36 -22.19 5.27
CA ALA A 207 22.27 -21.12 4.29
C ALA A 207 21.37 -19.96 4.76
N VAL A 208 20.25 -20.26 5.43
CA VAL A 208 19.25 -19.26 5.82
C VAL A 208 19.38 -18.74 7.25
N GLN A 209 20.38 -19.20 8.00
CA GLN A 209 20.55 -18.84 9.42
C GLN A 209 20.58 -17.31 9.64
N GLY A 210 21.18 -16.55 8.72
CA GLY A 210 21.27 -15.09 8.79
C GLY A 210 20.06 -14.33 8.26
N ALA A 211 19.12 -14.99 7.58
CA ALA A 211 18.03 -14.33 6.86
C ALA A 211 17.10 -13.53 7.78
N ASN A 212 16.84 -14.04 8.98
CA ASN A 212 16.00 -13.34 9.97
C ASN A 212 16.68 -12.09 10.56
N LEU A 213 18.00 -11.95 10.38
CA LEU A 213 18.78 -10.78 10.79
C LEU A 213 19.01 -9.79 9.63
N GLY A 214 18.43 -10.03 8.46
CA GLY A 214 18.57 -9.15 7.30
C GLY A 214 19.76 -9.45 6.39
N LEU A 215 20.51 -10.54 6.62
CA LEU A 215 21.66 -10.97 5.81
C LEU A 215 21.19 -11.64 4.51
N TRP A 216 20.39 -10.95 3.70
CA TRP A 216 19.73 -11.54 2.54
C TRP A 216 20.65 -11.72 1.36
N ALA A 217 21.58 -10.78 1.09
CA ALA A 217 22.53 -10.90 -0.02
C ALA A 217 23.43 -12.13 0.13
N SER A 218 24.07 -12.30 1.30
CA SER A 218 24.89 -13.48 1.58
C SER A 218 24.06 -14.78 1.70
N THR A 219 22.78 -14.68 2.05
CA THR A 219 21.83 -15.82 1.98
C THR A 219 21.52 -16.21 0.53
N VAL A 220 21.30 -15.23 -0.37
CA VAL A 220 21.06 -15.45 -1.80
C VAL A 220 22.22 -16.20 -2.44
N GLU A 221 23.47 -15.80 -2.21
CA GLU A 221 24.65 -16.48 -2.76
C GLU A 221 24.68 -17.98 -2.39
N LYS A 222 24.38 -18.29 -1.12
CA LYS A 222 24.31 -19.69 -0.63
C LYS A 222 23.14 -20.43 -1.25
N LEU A 223 21.98 -19.80 -1.39
CA LEU A 223 20.79 -20.39 -2.01
C LEU A 223 20.96 -20.61 -3.51
N GLU A 224 21.69 -19.74 -4.23
CA GLU A 224 22.05 -19.93 -5.63
C GLU A 224 23.01 -21.11 -5.81
N TYR A 225 23.99 -21.26 -4.92
CA TYR A 225 24.83 -22.46 -4.91
C TYR A 225 24.00 -23.73 -4.69
N LEU A 226 23.05 -23.70 -3.74
CA LEU A 226 22.16 -24.83 -3.47
C LEU A 226 21.19 -25.09 -4.61
N SER A 227 20.64 -24.07 -5.28
CA SER A 227 19.70 -24.24 -6.38
C SER A 227 20.38 -24.86 -7.60
N ASN A 228 21.65 -24.54 -7.84
CA ASN A 228 22.46 -25.21 -8.87
C ASN A 228 22.73 -26.68 -8.54
N ARG A 229 22.99 -27.00 -7.27
CA ARG A 229 23.25 -28.38 -6.82
C ARG A 229 21.98 -29.23 -6.74
N PHE A 230 20.85 -28.61 -6.41
CA PHE A 230 19.56 -29.23 -6.17
C PHE A 230 18.44 -28.53 -6.97
N PRO A 231 18.49 -28.55 -8.32
CA PRO A 231 17.64 -27.71 -9.17
C PRO A 231 16.16 -28.08 -9.15
N GLU A 232 15.82 -29.30 -8.71
CA GLU A 232 14.44 -29.79 -8.67
C GLU A 232 13.77 -29.61 -7.30
N GLU A 233 14.44 -28.97 -6.33
CA GLU A 233 13.98 -28.87 -4.94
C GLU A 233 13.21 -27.57 -4.66
N PRO A 234 11.88 -27.61 -4.46
CA PRO A 234 11.07 -26.40 -4.32
C PRO A 234 11.38 -25.60 -3.05
N ALA A 235 11.87 -26.27 -1.99
CA ALA A 235 12.23 -25.60 -0.75
C ALA A 235 13.41 -24.63 -0.91
N VAL A 236 14.33 -24.92 -1.83
CA VAL A 236 15.47 -24.04 -2.15
C VAL A 236 14.99 -22.86 -2.99
N TRP A 237 14.23 -23.12 -4.06
CA TRP A 237 13.73 -22.08 -4.95
C TRP A 237 12.74 -21.12 -4.30
N SER A 238 11.84 -21.60 -3.43
CA SER A 238 10.91 -20.72 -2.71
C SER A 238 11.65 -19.74 -1.79
N ARG A 239 12.69 -20.20 -1.08
CA ARG A 239 13.54 -19.33 -0.25
C ARG A 239 14.36 -18.36 -1.09
N LEU A 240 14.95 -18.81 -2.20
CA LEU A 240 15.70 -17.95 -3.11
C LEU A 240 14.82 -16.82 -3.65
N ALA A 241 13.61 -17.15 -4.11
CA ALA A 241 12.63 -16.17 -4.55
C ALA A 241 12.28 -15.17 -3.44
N THR A 242 12.00 -15.64 -2.22
CA THR A 242 11.69 -14.76 -1.08
C THR A 242 12.84 -13.81 -0.75
N MET A 243 14.09 -14.27 -0.72
CA MET A 243 15.24 -13.40 -0.44
C MET A 243 15.46 -12.36 -1.54
N GLN A 244 15.31 -12.75 -2.82
CA GLN A 244 15.38 -11.80 -3.93
C GLN A 244 14.27 -10.73 -3.85
N CYS A 245 13.05 -11.12 -3.42
CA CYS A 245 12.00 -10.15 -3.14
C CYS A 245 12.34 -9.20 -1.99
N TYR A 246 13.00 -9.68 -0.93
CA TYR A 246 13.40 -8.83 0.21
C TYR A 246 14.49 -7.83 -0.17
N LEU A 247 15.35 -8.18 -1.14
CA LEU A 247 16.36 -7.28 -1.71
C LEU A 247 15.79 -6.29 -2.74
N GLY A 248 14.53 -6.43 -3.16
CA GLY A 248 13.98 -5.60 -4.25
C GLY A 248 14.50 -5.97 -5.65
N ASN A 249 15.20 -7.10 -5.79
CA ASN A 249 15.77 -7.59 -7.05
C ASN A 249 14.68 -8.25 -7.93
N HIS A 250 13.75 -7.45 -8.45
CA HIS A 250 12.58 -7.94 -9.19
C HIS A 250 12.94 -8.92 -10.33
N PRO A 251 13.93 -8.66 -11.21
CA PRO A 251 14.25 -9.59 -12.31
C PRO A 251 14.64 -11.00 -11.82
N GLN A 252 15.51 -11.07 -10.80
CA GLN A 252 15.97 -12.32 -10.22
C GLN A 252 14.87 -13.00 -9.39
N ALA A 253 14.05 -12.22 -8.69
CA ALA A 253 12.88 -12.72 -7.98
C ALA A 253 11.87 -13.36 -8.95
N ILE A 254 11.54 -12.69 -10.06
CA ILE A 254 10.64 -13.18 -11.11
C ILE A 254 11.17 -14.49 -11.71
N GLU A 255 12.48 -14.57 -12.00
CA GLU A 255 13.08 -15.81 -12.48
C GLU A 255 12.91 -16.94 -11.47
N ALA A 256 13.31 -16.73 -10.21
CA ALA A 256 13.21 -17.74 -9.16
C ALA A 256 11.76 -18.18 -8.90
N LEU A 257 10.80 -17.25 -8.92
CA LEU A 257 9.36 -17.54 -8.78
C LEU A 257 8.85 -18.41 -9.93
N ARG A 258 9.18 -18.06 -11.19
CA ARG A 258 8.77 -18.84 -12.37
C ARG A 258 9.46 -20.21 -12.39
N LYS A 259 10.71 -20.33 -11.92
CA LYS A 259 11.40 -21.62 -11.73
C LYS A 259 10.68 -22.46 -10.69
N PHE A 260 10.43 -21.93 -9.50
CA PHE A 260 9.67 -22.60 -8.44
C PHE A 260 8.31 -23.08 -8.96
N ALA A 261 7.54 -22.20 -9.60
CA ALA A 261 6.23 -22.52 -10.14
C ALA A 261 6.29 -23.66 -11.18
N GLY A 262 7.40 -23.80 -11.91
CA GLY A 262 7.62 -24.83 -12.92
C GLY A 262 7.91 -26.24 -12.38
N LEU A 263 8.23 -26.39 -11.09
CA LEU A 263 8.64 -27.66 -10.51
C LEU A 263 7.47 -28.63 -10.33
N LYS A 264 7.68 -29.90 -10.67
CA LYS A 264 6.62 -30.94 -10.66
C LYS A 264 6.04 -31.24 -9.26
N ARG A 265 6.83 -31.03 -8.21
CA ARG A 265 6.42 -31.28 -6.81
C ARG A 265 5.58 -30.15 -6.23
N VAL A 266 5.54 -28.99 -6.89
CA VAL A 266 4.76 -27.84 -6.42
C VAL A 266 3.30 -28.06 -6.83
N SER A 267 2.39 -27.85 -5.87
CA SER A 267 0.94 -27.95 -6.15
C SER A 267 0.53 -26.87 -7.15
N LEU A 268 -0.59 -27.08 -7.85
CA LEU A 268 -1.11 -26.07 -8.76
C LEU A 268 -1.36 -24.73 -8.04
N GLU A 269 -1.87 -24.78 -6.81
CA GLU A 269 -2.14 -23.59 -5.98
C GLU A 269 -0.85 -22.80 -5.69
N ALA A 270 0.19 -23.47 -5.20
CA ALA A 270 1.47 -22.82 -4.90
C ALA A 270 2.18 -22.31 -6.17
N ALA A 271 2.03 -23.03 -7.29
CA ALA A 271 2.57 -22.58 -8.57
C ALA A 271 1.81 -21.36 -9.12
N VAL A 272 0.50 -21.27 -8.91
CA VAL A 272 -0.32 -20.10 -9.27
C VAL A 272 -0.02 -18.91 -8.39
N GLU A 273 0.18 -19.10 -7.08
CA GLU A 273 0.62 -18.06 -6.15
C GLU A 273 1.96 -17.45 -6.59
N ALA A 274 2.96 -18.29 -6.85
CA ALA A 274 4.28 -17.82 -7.29
C ALA A 274 4.23 -17.13 -8.66
N GLU A 275 3.46 -17.66 -9.61
CA GLU A 275 3.27 -17.03 -10.92
C GLU A 275 2.52 -15.69 -10.80
N ALA A 276 1.48 -15.60 -9.97
CA ALA A 276 0.76 -14.34 -9.74
C ALA A 276 1.67 -13.28 -9.10
N LEU A 277 2.50 -13.69 -8.13
CA LEU A 277 3.51 -12.80 -7.55
C LEU A 277 4.52 -12.34 -8.60
N ALA A 278 5.03 -13.24 -9.44
CA ALA A 278 5.95 -12.89 -10.52
C ALA A 278 5.34 -11.86 -11.49
N GLN A 279 4.06 -12.03 -11.83
CA GLN A 279 3.34 -11.06 -12.67
C GLN A 279 3.13 -9.70 -12.00
N MET A 280 2.94 -9.66 -10.67
CA MET A 280 2.82 -8.39 -9.94
C MET A 280 4.15 -7.64 -9.79
N LEU A 281 5.28 -8.36 -9.79
CA LEU A 281 6.61 -7.74 -9.76
C LEU A 281 7.08 -7.26 -11.14
N ASP A 282 6.51 -7.81 -12.21
CA ASP A 282 6.82 -7.53 -13.61
C ASP A 282 6.02 -6.31 -14.13
N VAL A 283 6.18 -5.16 -13.46
CA VAL A 283 5.40 -3.94 -13.70
C VAL A 283 5.54 -3.45 -15.15
N ASP A 284 6.72 -3.60 -15.75
CA ASP A 284 6.99 -3.22 -17.14
C ASP A 284 6.21 -4.07 -18.17
N SER A 285 5.71 -5.24 -17.77
CA SER A 285 4.95 -6.13 -18.64
C SER A 285 3.45 -5.83 -18.68
N ASP A 286 2.95 -5.04 -17.73
CA ASP A 286 1.56 -4.60 -17.71
C ASP A 286 1.34 -3.54 -18.80
N GLU A 287 0.26 -3.70 -19.56
CA GLU A 287 -0.08 -2.72 -20.59
C GLU A 287 -0.54 -1.41 -19.96
N SER A 288 0.11 -0.31 -20.32
CA SER A 288 -0.36 1.04 -20.04
C SER A 288 -1.12 1.60 -21.24
N LEU A 289 -2.20 2.34 -20.95
CA LEU A 289 -2.89 3.17 -21.93
C LEU A 289 -2.61 4.63 -21.59
N GLU A 290 -2.56 5.48 -22.62
CA GLU A 290 -2.41 6.92 -22.39
C GLU A 290 -3.77 7.54 -22.15
N LEU A 291 -3.85 8.44 -21.19
CA LEU A 291 -4.90 9.45 -21.11
C LEU A 291 -4.48 10.62 -22.01
N ARG A 292 -5.33 11.00 -22.96
CA ARG A 292 -5.01 11.99 -24.00
C ARG A 292 -5.97 13.17 -23.90
N ALA A 293 -5.45 14.37 -24.13
CA ALA A 293 -6.22 15.60 -24.27
C ALA A 293 -6.21 16.03 -25.75
N ILE A 294 -7.39 16.10 -26.37
CA ILE A 294 -7.56 16.70 -27.69
C ILE A 294 -7.89 18.18 -27.50
N VAL A 295 -7.09 19.06 -28.09
CA VAL A 295 -7.24 20.51 -27.98
C VAL A 295 -7.92 21.05 -29.23
N PHE A 296 -9.06 21.69 -29.04
CA PHE A 296 -9.82 22.35 -30.11
C PHE A 296 -9.78 23.86 -29.94
N HIS A 297 -9.64 24.58 -31.04
CA HIS A 297 -9.94 26.01 -31.07
C HIS A 297 -11.44 26.23 -30.78
N VAL A 298 -11.79 27.27 -30.00
CA VAL A 298 -13.20 27.60 -29.73
C VAL A 298 -13.50 29.02 -30.24
N PRO A 299 -14.20 29.16 -31.38
CA PRO A 299 -14.55 30.45 -31.96
C PRO A 299 -15.46 31.29 -31.05
N ASP A 300 -16.45 30.65 -30.43
CA ASP A 300 -17.42 31.28 -29.53
C ASP A 300 -17.64 30.41 -28.28
N VAL A 301 -17.02 30.85 -27.17
CA VAL A 301 -17.07 30.14 -25.90
C VAL A 301 -18.46 30.20 -25.27
N GLU A 302 -19.16 31.33 -25.40
CA GLU A 302 -20.49 31.49 -24.80
C GLU A 302 -21.48 30.57 -25.49
N GLN A 303 -21.46 30.54 -26.83
CA GLN A 303 -22.31 29.65 -27.61
C GLN A 303 -22.04 28.16 -27.34
N LEU A 304 -20.76 27.77 -27.21
CA LEU A 304 -20.40 26.38 -26.86
C LEU A 304 -20.91 26.00 -25.47
N VAL A 305 -20.71 26.86 -24.47
CA VAL A 305 -21.16 26.61 -23.10
C VAL A 305 -22.69 26.55 -23.01
N ASP A 306 -23.39 27.46 -23.68
CA ASP A 306 -24.86 27.46 -23.74
C ASP A 306 -25.41 26.18 -24.40
N ARG A 307 -24.73 25.70 -25.46
CA ARG A 307 -25.09 24.43 -26.11
C ARG A 307 -24.91 23.25 -25.14
N LEU A 308 -23.79 23.18 -24.44
CA LEU A 308 -23.49 22.12 -23.48
C LEU A 308 -24.43 22.15 -22.26
N LEU A 309 -24.82 23.34 -21.77
CA LEU A 309 -25.76 23.46 -20.65
C LEU A 309 -27.18 23.06 -21.01
N SER A 310 -27.58 23.21 -22.28
CA SER A 310 -28.93 22.91 -22.76
C SER A 310 -29.11 21.48 -23.29
N ASP A 311 -28.03 20.75 -23.53
CA ASP A 311 -28.07 19.42 -24.13
C ASP A 311 -27.92 18.31 -23.06
N PRO A 312 -28.84 17.33 -23.01
CA PRO A 312 -28.78 16.26 -22.01
C PRO A 312 -27.57 15.33 -22.16
N GLN A 313 -26.84 15.38 -23.28
CA GLN A 313 -25.64 14.57 -23.48
C GLN A 313 -24.37 15.18 -22.83
N ALA A 314 -24.47 16.37 -22.24
CA ALA A 314 -23.45 16.95 -21.36
C ALA A 314 -23.96 17.04 -19.92
N SER A 315 -23.09 16.72 -18.96
CA SER A 315 -23.33 16.95 -17.54
C SER A 315 -22.32 17.95 -17.00
N ARG A 316 -22.81 19.06 -16.44
CA ARG A 316 -21.95 20.08 -15.81
C ARG A 316 -21.22 19.48 -14.61
N LEU A 317 -19.91 19.74 -14.52
CA LEU A 317 -19.10 19.47 -13.34
C LEU A 317 -19.06 20.69 -12.40
N PRO A 318 -18.79 20.50 -11.10
CA PRO A 318 -18.57 21.60 -10.16
C PRO A 318 -17.53 22.61 -10.64
N ASP A 319 -17.73 23.88 -10.31
CA ASP A 319 -16.79 24.94 -10.63
C ASP A 319 -15.48 24.77 -9.86
N GLY A 320 -14.36 25.26 -10.44
CA GLY A 320 -13.03 25.18 -9.85
C GLY A 320 -12.26 23.90 -10.16
N LEU A 321 -12.88 22.90 -10.81
CA LEU A 321 -12.16 21.73 -11.32
C LEU A 321 -11.34 22.08 -12.56
N ALA A 322 -10.03 21.88 -12.49
CA ALA A 322 -9.09 22.04 -13.60
C ALA A 322 -8.48 20.68 -14.00
N PRO A 323 -8.23 20.45 -15.31
CA PRO A 323 -7.56 19.24 -15.75
C PRO A 323 -6.08 19.24 -15.37
N MET A 324 -5.48 18.05 -15.24
CA MET A 324 -4.05 17.86 -14.93
C MET A 324 -3.09 18.51 -15.95
N THR A 325 -3.58 18.89 -17.13
CA THR A 325 -2.82 19.62 -18.15
C THR A 325 -2.53 21.07 -17.77
N VAL A 326 -3.25 21.62 -16.79
CA VAL A 326 -3.17 23.02 -16.35
C VAL A 326 -2.18 23.12 -15.19
N LYS A 327 -1.20 24.03 -15.31
CA LYS A 327 -0.28 24.38 -14.21
C LYS A 327 -1.04 25.11 -13.10
N GLU A 328 -0.61 24.98 -11.85
CA GLU A 328 -1.29 25.58 -10.68
C GLU A 328 -1.57 27.09 -10.82
N ASP A 329 -0.68 27.85 -11.45
CA ASP A 329 -0.84 29.30 -11.66
C ASP A 329 -1.69 29.69 -12.89
N ALA A 330 -2.15 28.72 -13.69
CA ALA A 330 -2.92 29.00 -14.88
C ALA A 330 -4.41 29.19 -14.53
N PRO A 331 -5.12 30.12 -15.22
CA PRO A 331 -6.49 30.41 -14.86
C PRO A 331 -7.39 29.19 -15.15
N PRO A 332 -8.35 28.90 -14.25
CA PRO A 332 -9.17 27.71 -14.34
C PRO A 332 -10.07 27.74 -15.58
N PRO A 333 -10.59 26.58 -16.00
CA PRO A 333 -11.58 26.53 -17.06
C PRO A 333 -12.80 27.37 -16.69
N LYS A 334 -13.40 28.03 -17.68
CA LYS A 334 -14.69 28.72 -17.52
C LYS A 334 -15.82 27.73 -17.24
N ALA A 335 -15.68 26.53 -17.78
CA ALA A 335 -16.70 25.51 -17.75
C ALA A 335 -16.12 24.11 -17.93
N SER A 336 -16.64 23.14 -17.17
CA SER A 336 -16.18 21.75 -17.20
C SER A 336 -17.40 20.83 -17.31
N PHE A 337 -17.33 19.83 -18.19
CA PHE A 337 -18.45 18.92 -18.45
C PHE A 337 -17.99 17.48 -18.59
N GLU A 338 -18.79 16.54 -18.10
CA GLU A 338 -18.72 15.14 -18.51
C GLU A 338 -19.51 14.98 -19.82
N ILE A 339 -18.89 14.35 -20.81
CA ILE A 339 -19.50 14.05 -22.11
C ILE A 339 -20.03 12.62 -22.10
N LEU A 340 -21.31 12.46 -22.38
CA LEU A 340 -22.00 11.17 -22.30
C LEU A 340 -22.13 10.49 -23.66
N ASP A 341 -22.19 9.16 -23.64
CA ASP A 341 -22.44 8.36 -24.84
C ASP A 341 -23.90 8.48 -25.32
N ARG A 342 -24.82 8.89 -24.45
CA ARG A 342 -26.23 9.11 -24.72
C ARG A 342 -26.81 10.16 -23.76
N PRO A 343 -28.01 10.70 -24.02
CA PRO A 343 -28.65 11.66 -23.12
C PRO A 343 -28.76 11.17 -21.68
N LYS A 344 -28.50 12.06 -20.71
CA LYS A 344 -28.67 11.77 -19.28
C LYS A 344 -30.12 11.40 -18.96
N LEU A 345 -30.28 10.42 -18.07
CA LEU A 345 -31.59 10.01 -17.57
C LEU A 345 -32.11 11.05 -16.55
N THR A 346 -33.41 11.32 -16.60
CA THR A 346 -34.07 12.28 -15.69
C THR A 346 -34.67 11.62 -14.45
N SER A 347 -34.83 10.29 -14.46
CA SER A 347 -35.37 9.54 -13.33
C SER A 347 -34.83 8.12 -13.30
N MET A 348 -34.78 7.56 -12.09
CA MET A 348 -34.41 6.17 -11.80
C MET A 348 -35.54 5.14 -11.92
N ALA A 349 -36.76 5.55 -12.30
CA ALA A 349 -37.87 4.61 -12.47
C ALA A 349 -37.60 3.61 -13.62
N ASP A 350 -37.64 2.31 -13.31
CA ASP A 350 -37.49 1.19 -14.26
C ASP A 350 -36.18 1.22 -15.08
N VAL A 351 -35.07 1.70 -14.49
CA VAL A 351 -33.75 1.77 -15.14
C VAL A 351 -32.99 0.45 -14.98
N GLU A 352 -32.57 -0.14 -16.11
CA GLU A 352 -31.63 -1.26 -16.13
C GLU A 352 -30.18 -0.77 -16.32
N PRO A 353 -29.16 -1.58 -15.94
CA PRO A 353 -27.75 -1.21 -16.10
C PRO A 353 -27.36 -0.74 -17.51
N THR A 354 -27.96 -1.32 -18.55
CA THR A 354 -27.67 -0.98 -19.95
C THR A 354 -28.25 0.36 -20.41
N ASP A 355 -29.19 0.90 -19.64
CA ASP A 355 -29.83 2.19 -19.92
C ASP A 355 -28.99 3.36 -19.41
N LEU A 356 -28.13 3.11 -18.41
CA LEU A 356 -27.26 4.12 -17.82
C LEU A 356 -26.30 4.71 -18.87
N PRO A 357 -26.28 6.05 -19.03
CA PRO A 357 -25.30 6.73 -19.86
C PRO A 357 -23.88 6.52 -19.33
N ARG A 358 -22.93 6.36 -20.25
CA ARG A 358 -21.50 6.25 -19.95
C ARG A 358 -20.80 7.56 -20.24
N ILE A 359 -19.89 7.94 -19.37
CA ILE A 359 -18.99 9.08 -19.54
C ILE A 359 -17.88 8.65 -20.50
N VAL A 360 -17.85 9.28 -21.67
CA VAL A 360 -16.84 9.05 -22.72
C VAL A 360 -15.54 9.80 -22.38
N GLY A 361 -15.67 10.98 -21.80
CA GLY A 361 -14.53 11.82 -21.43
C GLY A 361 -15.00 13.12 -20.78
N GLU A 362 -14.03 13.96 -20.42
CA GLU A 362 -14.26 15.25 -19.78
C GLU A 362 -13.86 16.38 -20.73
N LEU A 363 -14.73 17.38 -20.88
CA LEU A 363 -14.52 18.54 -21.73
C LEU A 363 -14.35 19.79 -20.85
N PHE A 364 -13.16 20.40 -20.94
CA PHE A 364 -12.81 21.63 -20.23
C PHE A 364 -12.75 22.79 -21.22
N VAL A 365 -13.53 23.83 -20.99
CA VAL A 365 -13.63 25.00 -21.87
C VAL A 365 -12.92 26.19 -21.24
N PHE A 366 -11.92 26.72 -21.93
CA PHE A 366 -11.12 27.86 -21.52
C PHE A 366 -11.50 29.11 -22.33
N GLY A 367 -11.62 30.23 -21.61
CA GLY A 367 -11.74 31.53 -22.26
C GLY A 367 -10.43 31.98 -22.92
N LYS A 368 -10.51 33.08 -23.66
CA LYS A 368 -9.32 33.75 -24.20
C LYS A 368 -8.41 34.23 -23.04
N GLN A 369 -7.13 33.89 -23.13
CA GLN A 369 -6.08 34.30 -22.21
C GLN A 369 -5.22 35.37 -22.91
N THR A 370 -4.30 35.98 -22.16
CA THR A 370 -3.38 36.99 -22.71
C THR A 370 -2.42 36.44 -23.78
N ASP A 371 -2.06 35.17 -23.65
CA ASP A 371 -1.07 34.46 -24.47
C ASP A 371 -1.68 33.33 -25.33
N ARG A 372 -2.98 33.02 -25.17
CA ARG A 372 -3.66 31.92 -25.85
C ARG A 372 -5.08 32.29 -26.25
N ASP A 373 -5.51 31.82 -27.41
CA ASP A 373 -6.91 31.90 -27.81
C ASP A 373 -7.80 30.96 -26.98
N ALA A 374 -9.11 31.17 -27.08
CA ALA A 374 -10.08 30.30 -26.44
C ALA A 374 -10.01 28.88 -27.01
N ARG A 375 -10.12 27.89 -26.12
CA ARG A 375 -9.93 26.49 -26.48
C ARG A 375 -10.82 25.57 -25.64
N ALA A 376 -11.01 24.35 -26.13
CA ALA A 376 -11.60 23.26 -25.38
C ALA A 376 -10.62 22.08 -25.34
N GLU A 377 -10.46 21.48 -24.17
CA GLU A 377 -9.62 20.29 -23.96
C GLU A 377 -10.55 19.11 -23.65
N PHE A 378 -10.58 18.11 -24.55
CA PHE A 378 -11.35 16.89 -24.36
C PHE A 378 -10.42 15.76 -23.93
N ILE A 379 -10.61 15.28 -22.69
CA ILE A 379 -9.74 14.30 -22.04
C ILE A 379 -10.44 12.94 -21.99
N LEU A 380 -9.80 11.94 -22.58
CA LEU A 380 -10.31 10.57 -22.65
C LEU A 380 -9.17 9.53 -22.81
N PRO A 381 -9.42 8.26 -22.46
CA PRO A 381 -8.48 7.18 -22.71
C PRO A 381 -8.16 7.00 -24.21
N SER A 382 -6.92 6.66 -24.51
CA SER A 382 -6.43 6.41 -25.89
C SER A 382 -7.20 5.32 -26.63
N ILE A 383 -7.76 4.34 -25.93
CA ILE A 383 -8.61 3.28 -26.52
C ILE A 383 -9.92 3.83 -27.11
N ASP A 384 -10.42 4.94 -26.59
CA ASP A 384 -11.67 5.58 -27.01
C ASP A 384 -11.43 6.84 -27.86
N LEU A 385 -10.16 7.19 -28.15
CA LEU A 385 -9.77 8.49 -28.70
C LEU A 385 -10.47 8.81 -30.03
N GLU A 386 -10.35 7.93 -31.02
CA GLU A 386 -10.92 8.15 -32.36
C GLU A 386 -12.45 8.19 -32.33
N ALA A 387 -13.07 7.24 -31.62
CA ALA A 387 -14.52 7.15 -31.52
C ALA A 387 -15.12 8.33 -30.74
N GLY A 388 -14.49 8.72 -29.63
CA GLY A 388 -14.87 9.86 -28.81
C GLY A 388 -14.71 11.18 -29.56
N GLN A 389 -13.59 11.37 -30.27
CA GLN A 389 -13.35 12.54 -31.10
C GLN A 389 -14.41 12.68 -32.20
N MET A 390 -14.62 11.61 -32.98
CA MET A 390 -15.58 11.62 -34.08
C MET A 390 -16.98 11.99 -33.57
N LYS A 391 -17.40 11.39 -32.46
CA LYS A 391 -18.69 11.68 -31.83
C LYS A 391 -18.81 13.11 -31.33
N LEU A 392 -17.75 13.65 -30.72
CA LEU A 392 -17.74 15.04 -30.25
C LEU A 392 -17.82 16.02 -31.43
N CYS A 393 -17.07 15.77 -32.50
CA CYS A 393 -17.09 16.60 -33.71
C CYS A 393 -18.41 16.49 -34.48
N GLU A 394 -19.05 15.32 -34.53
CA GLU A 394 -20.38 15.17 -35.14
C GLU A 394 -21.44 15.97 -34.37
N TRP A 395 -21.30 16.09 -33.05
CA TRP A 395 -22.27 16.74 -32.19
C TRP A 395 -22.04 18.26 -32.03
N LEU A 396 -20.78 18.69 -31.92
CA LEU A 396 -20.39 20.07 -31.62
C LEU A 396 -19.48 20.70 -32.69
N GLY A 397 -19.28 20.06 -33.85
CA GLY A 397 -18.30 20.49 -34.85
C GLY A 397 -18.59 21.83 -35.54
N ASP A 398 -19.81 22.36 -35.42
CA ASP A 398 -20.15 23.74 -35.82
C ASP A 398 -19.70 24.78 -34.77
N LEU A 399 -19.49 24.35 -33.53
CA LEU A 399 -19.06 25.18 -32.39
C LEU A 399 -17.60 24.95 -31.98
N LEU A 400 -17.03 23.79 -32.33
CA LEU A 400 -15.61 23.47 -32.19
C LEU A 400 -14.89 23.79 -33.50
N GLY A 401 -13.81 24.55 -33.41
CA GLY A 401 -12.91 24.81 -34.52
C GLY A 401 -12.05 23.60 -34.87
N ALA A 402 -11.02 23.83 -35.70
CA ALA A 402 -10.06 22.78 -36.02
C ALA A 402 -9.36 22.26 -34.75
N GLU A 403 -9.04 20.97 -34.75
CA GLU A 403 -8.11 20.38 -33.80
C GLU A 403 -6.75 21.07 -33.93
N GLU A 404 -6.22 21.57 -32.82
CA GLU A 404 -4.92 22.23 -32.75
C GLU A 404 -3.82 21.22 -32.42
N SER A 405 -4.07 20.30 -31.47
CA SER A 405 -3.09 19.31 -31.02
C SER A 405 -3.71 18.19 -30.19
N GLN A 406 -2.93 17.12 -29.99
CA GLN A 406 -3.22 16.07 -29.01
C GLN A 406 -2.03 15.94 -28.05
N VAL A 407 -2.32 15.96 -26.76
CA VAL A 407 -1.29 15.95 -25.71
C VAL A 407 -1.50 14.74 -24.81
N LYS A 408 -0.41 14.07 -24.43
CA LYS A 408 -0.45 13.03 -23.40
C LYS A 408 -0.61 13.70 -22.03
N VAL A 409 -1.63 13.28 -21.28
CA VAL A 409 -1.93 13.79 -19.93
C VAL A 409 -1.25 12.92 -18.88
N ALA A 410 -1.48 11.61 -18.97
CA ALA A 410 -0.97 10.62 -18.02
C ALA A 410 -0.91 9.23 -18.67
N ASP A 411 -0.25 8.29 -18.00
CA ASP A 411 -0.42 6.86 -18.24
C ASP A 411 -1.41 6.29 -17.22
N ILE A 412 -2.30 5.42 -17.67
CA ILE A 412 -3.29 4.72 -16.86
C ILE A 412 -3.17 3.20 -17.07
N PRO A 413 -3.44 2.36 -16.04
CA PRO A 413 -3.39 0.91 -16.19
C PRO A 413 -4.40 0.40 -17.23
N GLY A 414 -3.93 -0.30 -18.26
CA GLY A 414 -4.74 -0.65 -19.42
C GLY A 414 -5.87 -1.66 -19.14
N ILE A 415 -5.69 -2.56 -18.18
CA ILE A 415 -6.77 -3.47 -17.76
C ILE A 415 -7.86 -2.69 -17.01
N MET A 416 -7.48 -1.77 -16.11
CA MET A 416 -8.45 -0.97 -15.36
C MET A 416 -9.25 -0.09 -16.30
N ALA A 417 -8.59 0.62 -17.22
CA ALA A 417 -9.26 1.48 -18.21
C ALA A 417 -10.28 0.73 -19.08
N ARG A 418 -10.06 -0.56 -19.38
CA ARG A 418 -11.00 -1.39 -20.15
C ARG A 418 -12.16 -1.95 -19.33
N LEU A 419 -11.95 -2.15 -18.03
CA LEU A 419 -12.96 -2.70 -17.12
C LEU A 419 -13.78 -1.61 -16.43
N GLU A 420 -13.27 -0.39 -16.37
CA GLU A 420 -13.92 0.72 -15.71
C GLU A 420 -15.18 1.14 -16.47
N LEU A 421 -16.31 1.18 -15.75
CA LEU A 421 -17.56 1.72 -16.24
C LEU A 421 -17.82 3.05 -15.55
N ARG A 422 -17.59 4.14 -16.27
CA ARG A 422 -17.89 5.49 -15.79
C ARG A 422 -19.35 5.83 -16.09
N GLU A 423 -20.26 5.45 -15.20
CA GLU A 423 -21.70 5.62 -15.40
C GLU A 423 -22.25 6.91 -14.77
N LYS A 424 -23.20 7.55 -15.47
CA LYS A 424 -23.92 8.71 -14.96
C LYS A 424 -25.30 8.33 -14.44
N PHE A 425 -25.53 8.60 -13.15
CA PHE A 425 -26.82 8.37 -12.49
C PHE A 425 -27.69 9.63 -12.51
N PRO A 426 -29.03 9.48 -12.60
CA PRO A 426 -29.99 10.54 -12.34
C PRO A 426 -29.82 11.19 -10.96
N GLU A 427 -30.31 12.41 -10.80
CA GLU A 427 -30.26 13.15 -9.53
C GLU A 427 -31.19 12.57 -8.46
N ASP A 428 -32.26 11.86 -8.85
CA ASP A 428 -33.20 11.20 -7.93
C ASP A 428 -32.75 9.80 -7.49
N ALA A 429 -31.56 9.35 -7.93
CA ALA A 429 -31.02 8.05 -7.55
C ALA A 429 -30.63 8.01 -6.07
N THR A 430 -31.16 7.03 -5.33
CA THR A 430 -30.72 6.78 -3.96
C THR A 430 -29.35 6.12 -3.95
N ALA A 431 -28.62 6.27 -2.83
CA ALA A 431 -27.32 5.60 -2.68
C ALA A 431 -27.41 4.08 -2.86
N ASP A 432 -28.50 3.45 -2.39
CA ASP A 432 -28.72 2.01 -2.55
C ASP A 432 -28.92 1.61 -4.01
N GLN A 433 -29.70 2.39 -4.78
CA GLN A 433 -29.88 2.14 -6.21
C GLN A 433 -28.56 2.27 -6.98
N ILE A 434 -27.74 3.26 -6.63
CA ILE A 434 -26.41 3.47 -7.23
C ILE A 434 -25.51 2.27 -6.91
N ASP A 435 -25.44 1.85 -5.65
CA ASP A 435 -24.61 0.71 -5.22
C ASP A 435 -25.03 -0.60 -5.92
N ASP A 436 -26.35 -0.89 -5.96
CA ASP A 436 -26.89 -2.11 -6.57
C ASP A 436 -26.62 -2.16 -8.09
N LEU A 437 -26.89 -1.08 -8.83
CA LEU A 437 -26.65 -1.01 -10.28
C LEU A 437 -25.16 -1.03 -10.63
N ARG A 438 -24.31 -0.25 -9.93
CA ARG A 438 -22.86 -0.27 -10.17
C ARG A 438 -22.28 -1.66 -9.95
N THR A 439 -22.75 -2.37 -8.93
CA THR A 439 -22.32 -3.74 -8.65
C THR A 439 -22.71 -4.65 -9.82
N GLN A 440 -23.95 -4.58 -10.29
CA GLN A 440 -24.43 -5.37 -11.42
C GLN A 440 -23.69 -5.08 -12.72
N SER A 441 -23.54 -3.80 -13.09
CA SER A 441 -22.80 -3.34 -14.27
C SER A 441 -21.38 -3.90 -14.29
N HIS A 442 -20.67 -3.79 -13.17
CA HIS A 442 -19.28 -4.20 -13.08
C HIS A 442 -19.08 -5.71 -13.07
N VAL A 443 -19.93 -6.46 -12.37
CA VAL A 443 -19.91 -7.94 -12.44
C VAL A 443 -20.15 -8.39 -13.88
N THR A 444 -21.08 -7.76 -14.58
CA THR A 444 -21.36 -8.03 -15.99
C THR A 444 -20.15 -7.72 -16.86
N ASN A 445 -19.55 -6.53 -16.71
CA ASN A 445 -18.38 -6.12 -17.46
C ASN A 445 -17.17 -7.05 -17.24
N ILE A 446 -16.95 -7.52 -16.01
CA ILE A 446 -15.88 -8.49 -15.74
C ILE A 446 -16.17 -9.83 -16.41
N LEU A 447 -17.42 -10.32 -16.34
CA LEU A 447 -17.75 -11.62 -16.90
C LEU A 447 -17.76 -11.63 -18.43
N GLU A 448 -18.03 -10.49 -19.07
CA GLU A 448 -18.18 -10.36 -20.51
C GLU A 448 -16.94 -9.76 -21.20
N CYS A 449 -16.29 -8.76 -20.61
CA CYS A 449 -15.17 -8.06 -21.25
C CYS A 449 -13.81 -8.65 -20.86
N TRP A 450 -13.56 -8.91 -19.56
CA TRP A 450 -12.25 -9.41 -19.10
C TRP A 450 -11.77 -10.67 -19.85
N PRO A 451 -12.62 -11.68 -20.14
CA PRO A 451 -12.20 -12.89 -20.86
C PRO A 451 -11.63 -12.63 -22.26
N HIS A 452 -11.93 -11.46 -22.83
CA HIS A 452 -11.62 -11.09 -24.20
C HIS A 452 -10.49 -10.05 -24.30
N ILE A 453 -10.03 -9.48 -23.18
CA ILE A 453 -8.88 -8.57 -23.16
C ILE A 453 -7.61 -9.34 -23.50
N GLU A 454 -6.87 -8.94 -24.54
CA GLU A 454 -5.57 -9.50 -24.87
C GLU A 454 -4.52 -9.07 -23.84
N MET A 455 -3.66 -10.00 -23.40
CA MET A 455 -2.68 -9.72 -22.35
C MET A 455 -1.29 -10.19 -22.77
N GLN A 456 -0.28 -9.33 -22.59
CA GLN A 456 1.12 -9.67 -22.88
C GLN A 456 1.60 -10.86 -22.04
N VAL A 457 1.15 -10.92 -20.79
CA VAL A 457 1.40 -12.05 -19.89
C VAL A 457 0.73 -13.37 -20.33
N LEU A 458 -0.05 -13.37 -21.40
CA LEU A 458 -0.60 -14.56 -22.06
C LEU A 458 -0.12 -14.65 -23.52
N ASP A 459 1.04 -14.08 -23.83
CA ASP A 459 1.65 -14.01 -25.16
C ASP A 459 0.73 -13.31 -26.19
N GLY A 460 0.10 -12.21 -25.75
CA GLY A 460 -0.86 -11.43 -26.55
C GLY A 460 -2.19 -12.14 -26.78
N LYS A 461 -2.51 -13.19 -26.00
CA LYS A 461 -3.82 -13.88 -26.07
C LYS A 461 -4.78 -13.35 -25.02
N SER A 462 -6.06 -13.49 -25.29
CA SER A 462 -7.10 -13.27 -24.30
C SER A 462 -7.22 -14.47 -23.34
N PRO A 463 -7.77 -14.28 -22.13
CA PRO A 463 -8.05 -15.38 -21.20
C PRO A 463 -8.81 -16.55 -21.83
N THR A 464 -9.84 -16.28 -22.65
CA THR A 464 -10.60 -17.32 -23.36
C THR A 464 -9.71 -18.11 -24.33
N ALA A 465 -8.87 -17.43 -25.11
CA ALA A 465 -7.96 -18.11 -26.05
C ALA A 465 -6.89 -18.93 -25.28
N ALA A 466 -6.34 -18.36 -24.21
CA ALA A 466 -5.31 -18.97 -23.39
C ALA A 466 -5.80 -20.22 -22.62
N ALA A 467 -7.08 -20.30 -22.26
CA ALA A 467 -7.64 -21.42 -21.51
C ALA A 467 -7.47 -22.78 -22.20
N SER A 468 -7.46 -22.77 -23.54
CA SER A 468 -7.25 -23.94 -24.40
C SER A 468 -5.77 -24.33 -24.59
N ILE A 469 -4.84 -23.48 -24.17
CA ILE A 469 -3.39 -23.64 -24.40
C ILE A 469 -2.73 -24.11 -23.11
N ALA A 470 -2.36 -25.39 -23.04
CA ALA A 470 -1.84 -26.01 -21.81
C ALA A 470 -0.64 -25.27 -21.18
N PRO A 471 0.37 -24.79 -21.94
CA PRO A 471 1.46 -23.98 -21.39
C PRO A 471 1.02 -22.66 -20.74
N LEU A 472 -0.09 -22.05 -21.18
CA LEU A 472 -0.59 -20.77 -20.67
C LEU A 472 -1.53 -20.92 -19.48
N ARG A 473 -2.03 -22.13 -19.21
CA ARG A 473 -3.04 -22.35 -18.16
C ARG A 473 -2.65 -21.81 -16.79
N LYS A 474 -1.38 -21.94 -16.40
CA LYS A 474 -0.89 -21.43 -15.11
C LYS A 474 -0.83 -19.91 -15.08
N ARG A 475 -0.28 -19.29 -16.14
CA ARG A 475 -0.25 -17.83 -16.31
C ARG A 475 -1.66 -17.25 -16.27
N LEU A 476 -2.62 -17.91 -16.94
CA LEU A 476 -4.04 -17.56 -16.91
C LEU A 476 -4.64 -17.63 -15.49
N LEU A 477 -4.39 -18.72 -14.76
CA LEU A 477 -4.86 -18.86 -13.37
C LEU A 477 -4.27 -17.79 -12.46
N ALA A 478 -3.03 -17.37 -12.71
CA ALA A 478 -2.39 -16.26 -12.02
C ALA A 478 -3.02 -14.90 -12.38
N CYS A 479 -3.37 -14.65 -13.65
CA CYS A 479 -4.14 -13.46 -14.03
C CYS A 479 -5.50 -13.39 -13.34
N LEU A 480 -6.18 -14.54 -13.22
CA LEU A 480 -7.45 -14.63 -12.49
C LEU A 480 -7.26 -14.33 -11.00
N LEU A 481 -6.18 -14.83 -10.37
CA LEU A 481 -5.87 -14.52 -8.97
C LEU A 481 -5.55 -13.03 -8.77
N ARG A 482 -4.81 -12.40 -9.71
CA ARG A 482 -4.56 -10.95 -9.71
C ARG A 482 -5.87 -10.16 -9.80
N LEU A 483 -6.78 -10.58 -10.69
CA LEU A 483 -8.10 -9.97 -10.82
C LEU A 483 -8.88 -10.10 -9.50
N GLU A 484 -8.95 -11.31 -8.92
CA GLU A 484 -9.62 -11.56 -7.63
C GLU A 484 -9.09 -10.59 -6.53
N MET A 485 -7.77 -10.40 -6.46
CA MET A 485 -7.15 -9.48 -5.49
C MET A 485 -7.42 -8.01 -5.78
N GLY A 486 -7.45 -7.61 -7.06
CA GLY A 486 -7.86 -6.26 -7.47
C GLY A 486 -9.30 -5.95 -7.09
N LEU A 487 -10.18 -6.96 -7.17
CA LEU A 487 -11.59 -6.84 -6.77
C LEU A 487 -11.79 -6.85 -5.26
N GLU A 488 -10.87 -7.39 -4.47
CA GLU A 488 -10.93 -7.21 -3.01
C GLU A 488 -10.63 -5.78 -2.58
N GLN A 489 -9.94 -4.98 -3.42
CA GLN A 489 -9.65 -3.57 -3.14
C GLN A 489 -10.86 -2.66 -3.36
N ILE A 490 -11.79 -3.09 -4.22
CA ILE A 490 -13.01 -2.36 -4.56
C ILE A 490 -14.15 -3.22 -4.05
N PRO A 491 -14.83 -2.88 -2.95
CA PRO A 491 -15.81 -3.72 -2.25
C PRO A 491 -16.90 -4.28 -3.20
N ARG A 492 -16.62 -5.36 -3.92
CA ARG A 492 -17.50 -5.93 -4.94
C ARG A 492 -17.42 -7.44 -4.91
N LYS A 493 -18.57 -8.07 -4.75
CA LYS A 493 -18.67 -9.53 -4.70
C LYS A 493 -18.64 -10.09 -6.12
N LEU A 494 -17.56 -10.78 -6.47
CA LEU A 494 -17.50 -11.63 -7.68
C LEU A 494 -17.41 -13.10 -7.25
N ASP A 495 -18.29 -13.93 -7.80
CA ASP A 495 -18.08 -15.38 -7.77
C ASP A 495 -17.05 -15.76 -8.83
N SER A 496 -15.80 -15.94 -8.43
CA SER A 496 -14.73 -16.28 -9.36
C SER A 496 -14.88 -17.68 -9.97
N ASN A 497 -15.66 -18.58 -9.36
CA ASN A 497 -15.98 -19.87 -9.96
C ASN A 497 -16.89 -19.71 -11.19
N ARG A 498 -17.78 -18.71 -11.21
CA ARG A 498 -18.56 -18.36 -12.41
C ARG A 498 -17.65 -17.94 -13.57
N LEU A 499 -16.60 -17.16 -13.30
CA LEU A 499 -15.61 -16.79 -14.31
C LEU A 499 -14.78 -17.99 -14.77
N ARG A 500 -14.39 -18.89 -13.84
CA ARG A 500 -13.69 -20.15 -14.16
C ARG A 500 -14.52 -21.04 -15.09
N GLU A 501 -15.82 -21.16 -14.84
CA GLU A 501 -16.75 -21.91 -15.68
C GLU A 501 -16.84 -21.32 -17.09
N ASN A 502 -16.99 -20.00 -17.21
CA ASN A 502 -17.03 -19.32 -18.51
C ASN A 502 -15.76 -19.57 -19.35
N LEU A 503 -14.61 -19.71 -18.68
CA LEU A 503 -13.33 -20.00 -19.32
C LEU A 503 -13.08 -21.49 -19.54
N GLY A 504 -13.95 -22.38 -19.05
CA GLY A 504 -13.76 -23.83 -19.13
C GLY A 504 -12.57 -24.35 -18.31
N ILE A 505 -12.17 -23.65 -17.25
CA ILE A 505 -11.10 -24.07 -16.33
C ILE A 505 -11.68 -24.63 -15.02
N PRO A 506 -10.93 -25.49 -14.30
CA PRO A 506 -11.44 -26.09 -13.07
C PRO A 506 -11.88 -25.05 -12.03
N ARG A 507 -13.03 -25.31 -11.40
CA ARG A 507 -13.49 -24.61 -10.21
C ARG A 507 -12.45 -24.74 -9.09
N ARG A 508 -12.31 -23.70 -8.28
CA ARG A 508 -11.53 -23.76 -7.04
C ARG A 508 -12.39 -24.45 -5.97
N GLU A 509 -11.85 -25.49 -5.36
CA GLU A 509 -12.56 -26.28 -4.35
C GLU A 509 -12.53 -25.61 -2.97
N THR A 510 -13.55 -25.86 -2.17
CA THR A 510 -13.57 -25.50 -0.75
C THR A 510 -12.53 -26.30 0.02
N ILE A 511 -11.77 -25.62 0.87
CA ILE A 511 -10.72 -26.22 1.69
C ILE A 511 -11.34 -26.83 2.95
N ASP A 512 -11.12 -28.13 3.11
CA ASP A 512 -11.50 -28.84 4.33
C ASP A 512 -10.46 -28.59 5.44
N PRO A 513 -10.81 -27.89 6.54
CA PRO A 513 -9.87 -27.54 7.60
C PRO A 513 -9.33 -28.76 8.37
N TRP A 514 -9.94 -29.95 8.24
CA TRP A 514 -9.43 -31.17 8.86
C TRP A 514 -8.34 -31.85 8.05
N LYS A 515 -8.13 -31.44 6.80
CA LYS A 515 -7.14 -32.04 5.89
C LYS A 515 -5.89 -31.18 5.70
N LYS A 516 -5.92 -29.93 6.14
CA LYS A 516 -4.81 -28.98 6.01
C LYS A 516 -4.57 -28.30 7.35
N ASP A 517 -3.30 -28.04 7.67
CA ASP A 517 -2.94 -27.17 8.79
C ASP A 517 -3.25 -25.72 8.41
N LEU A 518 -4.25 -25.13 9.07
CA LEU A 518 -4.69 -23.75 8.80
C LEU A 518 -3.58 -22.73 8.99
N THR A 519 -2.63 -22.97 9.91
CA THR A 519 -1.51 -22.05 10.16
C THR A 519 -0.58 -21.94 8.95
N GLN A 520 -0.53 -22.99 8.12
CA GLN A 520 0.28 -23.08 6.91
C GLN A 520 -0.47 -22.66 5.63
N ILE A 521 -1.78 -22.41 5.73
CA ILE A 521 -2.56 -21.94 4.57
C ILE A 521 -2.26 -20.46 4.32
N PRO A 522 -1.96 -20.07 3.06
CA PRO A 522 -1.80 -18.67 2.69
C PRO A 522 -3.07 -17.87 2.98
N VAL A 523 -2.92 -16.64 3.46
CA VAL A 523 -4.06 -15.82 3.93
C VAL A 523 -5.11 -15.60 2.84
N TRP A 524 -4.68 -15.45 1.59
CA TRP A 524 -5.58 -15.27 0.44
C TRP A 524 -6.50 -16.48 0.19
N GLN A 525 -6.17 -17.66 0.73
CA GLN A 525 -7.01 -18.86 0.63
C GLN A 525 -8.02 -19.00 1.77
N LEU A 526 -7.97 -18.15 2.80
CA LEU A 526 -8.87 -18.27 3.97
C LEU A 526 -10.35 -18.09 3.59
N SER A 527 -10.64 -17.33 2.53
CA SER A 527 -11.97 -17.16 1.94
C SER A 527 -12.49 -18.41 1.21
N HIS A 528 -11.72 -19.50 1.19
CA HIS A 528 -12.10 -20.78 0.61
C HIS A 528 -12.24 -21.88 1.66
N VAL A 529 -11.99 -21.59 2.94
CA VAL A 529 -12.11 -22.57 4.01
C VAL A 529 -13.59 -22.86 4.30
N ASP A 530 -13.90 -24.13 4.53
CA ASP A 530 -15.21 -24.58 5.00
C ASP A 530 -15.41 -24.14 6.46
N THR A 531 -16.04 -22.98 6.66
CA THR A 531 -16.16 -22.35 7.98
C THR A 531 -16.98 -23.17 8.98
N LEU A 532 -17.93 -23.97 8.48
CA LEU A 532 -18.78 -24.83 9.31
C LEU A 532 -17.99 -25.97 9.99
N LYS A 533 -16.82 -26.33 9.45
CA LYS A 533 -15.96 -27.39 10.01
C LYS A 533 -14.89 -26.87 10.96
N LEU A 534 -14.74 -25.56 11.10
CA LEU A 534 -13.76 -24.96 12.00
C LEU A 534 -14.19 -25.16 13.45
N SER A 535 -13.25 -25.50 14.33
CA SER A 535 -13.45 -25.29 15.77
C SER A 535 -13.47 -23.80 16.10
N ASP A 536 -13.94 -23.43 17.29
CA ASP A 536 -13.98 -22.04 17.74
C ASP A 536 -12.57 -21.41 17.76
N GLU A 537 -11.58 -22.14 18.26
CA GLU A 537 -10.18 -21.73 18.25
C GLU A 537 -9.66 -21.50 16.82
N GLN A 538 -9.93 -22.44 15.91
CA GLN A 538 -9.50 -22.31 14.51
C GLN A 538 -10.18 -21.15 13.80
N LEU A 539 -11.46 -20.90 14.10
CA LEU A 539 -12.23 -19.79 13.56
C LEU A 539 -11.68 -18.45 14.07
N HIS A 540 -11.43 -18.34 15.38
CA HIS A 540 -10.84 -17.16 16.00
C HIS A 540 -9.46 -16.83 15.40
N GLN A 541 -8.55 -17.80 15.36
CA GLN A 541 -7.21 -17.62 14.79
C GLN A 541 -7.24 -17.24 13.30
N SER A 542 -8.11 -17.89 12.52
CA SER A 542 -8.23 -17.59 11.08
C SER A 542 -8.82 -16.20 10.86
N PHE A 543 -9.79 -15.79 11.69
CA PHE A 543 -10.39 -14.46 11.64
C PHE A 543 -9.37 -13.37 11.98
N GLN A 544 -8.58 -13.55 13.04
CA GLN A 544 -7.49 -12.62 13.40
C GLN A 544 -6.47 -12.47 12.28
N ARG A 545 -6.04 -13.59 11.66
CA ARG A 545 -5.15 -13.54 10.50
C ARG A 545 -5.78 -12.80 9.32
N ALA A 546 -7.06 -13.03 9.05
CA ALA A 546 -7.76 -12.31 7.99
C ALA A 546 -7.81 -10.80 8.25
N VAL A 547 -8.10 -10.37 9.49
CA VAL A 547 -8.12 -8.95 9.90
C VAL A 547 -6.73 -8.31 9.80
N MET A 548 -5.69 -8.97 10.29
CA MET A 548 -4.30 -8.48 10.24
C MET A 548 -3.85 -8.16 8.82
N TYR A 549 -4.31 -8.94 7.85
CA TYR A 549 -4.02 -8.77 6.42
C TYR A 549 -5.18 -8.14 5.64
N GLY A 550 -6.18 -7.53 6.28
CA GLY A 550 -7.31 -6.89 5.61
C GLY A 550 -7.98 -7.74 4.52
N ALA A 551 -8.06 -9.07 4.70
CA ALA A 551 -8.57 -10.02 3.72
C ALA A 551 -10.11 -10.01 3.72
N ALA A 552 -10.71 -9.00 3.08
CA ALA A 552 -12.14 -8.66 3.18
C ALA A 552 -13.08 -9.87 2.96
N ASN A 553 -12.83 -10.68 1.92
CA ASN A 553 -13.62 -11.87 1.64
C ASN A 553 -13.57 -12.89 2.79
N ALA A 554 -12.38 -13.12 3.36
CA ALA A 554 -12.20 -14.04 4.48
C ALA A 554 -12.81 -13.46 5.76
N ILE A 555 -12.63 -12.16 6.03
CA ILE A 555 -13.23 -11.47 7.19
C ILE A 555 -14.76 -11.59 7.14
N SER A 556 -15.37 -11.34 5.97
CA SER A 556 -16.82 -11.45 5.79
C SER A 556 -17.33 -12.86 6.08
N GLN A 557 -16.70 -13.89 5.50
CA GLN A 557 -17.14 -15.28 5.67
C GLN A 557 -16.90 -15.80 7.10
N LEU A 558 -15.70 -15.61 7.63
CA LEU A 558 -15.31 -16.07 8.98
C LEU A 558 -16.09 -15.30 10.05
N GLY A 559 -16.26 -13.99 9.88
CA GLY A 559 -16.98 -13.15 10.85
C GLY A 559 -18.47 -13.47 10.91
N ARG A 560 -19.12 -13.76 9.77
CA ARG A 560 -20.51 -14.22 9.75
C ARG A 560 -20.69 -15.56 10.47
N GLU A 561 -19.78 -16.51 10.29
CA GLU A 561 -19.80 -17.75 11.05
C GLU A 561 -19.59 -17.48 12.54
N ALA A 562 -18.64 -16.62 12.91
CA ALA A 562 -18.35 -16.30 14.31
C ALA A 562 -19.56 -15.67 15.03
N LEU A 563 -20.36 -14.85 14.34
CA LEU A 563 -21.62 -14.29 14.88
C LEU A 563 -22.64 -15.36 15.29
N THR A 564 -22.58 -16.56 14.68
CA THR A 564 -23.49 -17.67 15.01
C THR A 564 -23.04 -18.46 16.25
N ARG A 565 -21.84 -18.20 16.78
CA ARG A 565 -21.23 -18.99 17.86
C ARG A 565 -21.16 -18.21 19.16
N ASP A 566 -22.11 -18.47 20.04
CA ASP A 566 -22.18 -17.83 21.37
C ASP A 566 -20.88 -18.00 22.19
N SER A 567 -20.18 -19.11 22.01
CA SER A 567 -18.90 -19.43 22.67
C SER A 567 -17.76 -18.47 22.33
N LEU A 568 -17.83 -17.76 21.19
CA LEU A 568 -16.78 -16.82 20.76
C LEU A 568 -16.96 -15.40 21.29
N ARG A 569 -18.10 -15.08 21.92
CA ARG A 569 -18.42 -13.69 22.32
C ARG A 569 -17.45 -13.08 23.32
N GLU A 570 -16.79 -13.90 24.14
CA GLU A 570 -15.77 -13.42 25.09
C GLU A 570 -14.49 -12.97 24.35
N GLN A 571 -14.09 -13.71 23.33
CA GLN A 571 -12.86 -13.48 22.56
C GLN A 571 -13.09 -12.48 21.41
N LEU A 572 -14.29 -12.49 20.84
CA LEU A 572 -14.76 -11.62 19.76
C LEU A 572 -16.12 -11.03 20.17
N PRO A 573 -16.10 -9.93 20.93
CA PRO A 573 -17.34 -9.25 21.30
C PRO A 573 -18.18 -8.89 20.09
N THR A 574 -19.50 -9.09 20.19
CA THR A 574 -20.44 -8.94 19.07
C THR A 574 -20.42 -7.55 18.44
N ASP A 575 -20.26 -6.51 19.26
CA ASP A 575 -20.13 -5.12 18.83
C ASP A 575 -18.87 -4.91 17.98
N VAL A 576 -17.73 -5.42 18.46
CA VAL A 576 -16.46 -5.39 17.71
C VAL A 576 -16.57 -6.17 16.41
N LEU A 577 -17.17 -7.36 16.44
CA LEU A 577 -17.31 -8.21 15.26
C LEU A 577 -18.18 -7.55 14.18
N HIS A 578 -19.29 -6.93 14.57
CA HIS A 578 -20.10 -6.13 13.65
C HIS A 578 -19.36 -4.89 13.15
N GLY A 579 -18.64 -4.16 14.01
CA GLY A 579 -17.83 -3.02 13.59
C GLY A 579 -16.75 -3.40 12.58
N LEU A 580 -16.09 -4.54 12.78
CA LEU A 580 -15.15 -5.12 11.82
C LEU A 580 -15.88 -5.46 10.51
N LEU A 581 -16.94 -6.26 10.54
CA LEU A 581 -17.70 -6.61 9.34
C LEU A 581 -18.15 -5.38 8.56
N GLY A 582 -18.64 -4.33 9.24
CA GLY A 582 -19.03 -3.07 8.63
C GLY A 582 -17.88 -2.36 7.90
N ARG A 583 -16.66 -2.39 8.46
CA ARG A 583 -15.46 -1.80 7.85
C ARG A 583 -15.06 -2.50 6.53
N TRP A 584 -15.30 -3.80 6.40
CA TRP A 584 -14.95 -4.60 5.21
C TRP A 584 -16.18 -5.02 4.38
N SER A 585 -17.33 -4.37 4.60
CA SER A 585 -18.56 -4.62 3.84
C SER A 585 -18.43 -4.22 2.37
N TYR A 586 -19.22 -4.87 1.50
CA TYR A 586 -19.18 -4.60 0.06
C TYR A 586 -20.05 -3.40 -0.37
N SER A 587 -20.96 -2.96 0.49
CA SER A 587 -21.86 -1.84 0.18
C SER A 587 -21.99 -0.92 1.38
N SER A 588 -22.27 0.34 1.11
CA SER A 588 -22.52 1.33 2.17
C SER A 588 -23.75 0.96 3.02
N ARG A 589 -24.75 0.29 2.40
CA ARG A 589 -25.93 -0.27 3.09
C ARG A 589 -25.55 -1.35 4.09
N GLU A 590 -24.83 -2.40 3.65
CA GLU A 590 -24.39 -3.49 4.53
C GLU A 590 -23.45 -2.99 5.64
N ALA A 591 -22.58 -2.01 5.31
CA ALA A 591 -21.72 -1.36 6.30
C ALA A 591 -22.55 -0.69 7.41
N LEU A 592 -23.56 0.10 7.03
CA LEU A 592 -24.46 0.75 7.99
C LEU A 592 -25.28 -0.24 8.81
N GLU A 593 -25.82 -1.30 8.19
CA GLU A 593 -26.54 -2.36 8.91
C GLU A 593 -25.66 -2.97 10.01
N HIS A 594 -24.41 -3.28 9.69
CA HIS A 594 -23.45 -3.78 10.68
C HIS A 594 -23.10 -2.75 11.74
N LEU A 595 -22.88 -1.48 11.40
CA LEU A 595 -22.59 -0.45 12.40
C LEU A 595 -23.76 -0.20 13.36
N VAL A 596 -25.00 -0.25 12.87
CA VAL A 596 -26.20 -0.18 13.71
C VAL A 596 -26.26 -1.39 14.66
N SER A 597 -26.04 -2.60 14.15
CA SER A 597 -25.95 -3.80 15.01
C SER A 597 -24.80 -3.71 16.02
N ALA A 598 -23.67 -3.08 15.65
CA ALA A 598 -22.56 -2.85 16.58
C ALA A 598 -22.94 -1.91 17.72
N ARG A 599 -23.69 -0.83 17.44
CA ARG A 599 -24.23 0.08 18.46
C ARG A 599 -25.19 -0.61 19.41
N GLU A 600 -26.16 -1.35 18.86
CA GLU A 600 -27.12 -2.11 19.66
C GLU A 600 -26.41 -3.12 20.56
N ALA A 601 -25.46 -3.89 20.00
CA ALA A 601 -24.67 -4.84 20.76
C ALA A 601 -23.79 -4.18 21.83
N ALA A 602 -23.22 -3.00 21.57
CA ALA A 602 -22.43 -2.28 22.57
C ALA A 602 -23.31 -1.88 23.77
N VAL A 603 -24.49 -1.32 23.51
CA VAL A 603 -25.46 -0.94 24.55
C VAL A 603 -25.94 -2.16 25.33
N ASP A 604 -26.28 -3.26 24.65
CA ASP A 604 -26.72 -4.51 25.28
C ASP A 604 -25.66 -5.15 26.20
N ASN A 605 -24.38 -4.81 25.99
CA ASN A 605 -23.25 -5.28 26.79
C ASN A 605 -22.67 -4.19 27.71
N ASP A 606 -23.44 -3.13 28.01
CA ASP A 606 -23.06 -2.02 28.89
C ASP A 606 -21.76 -1.29 28.45
N ARG A 607 -21.50 -1.22 27.15
CA ARG A 607 -20.37 -0.49 26.54
C ARG A 607 -20.86 0.76 25.81
N SER A 608 -19.97 1.74 25.66
CA SER A 608 -20.28 2.97 24.90
C SER A 608 -20.43 2.67 23.41
N PRO A 609 -21.52 3.13 22.75
CA PRO A 609 -21.70 3.03 21.31
C PRO A 609 -20.97 4.14 20.53
N ALA A 610 -20.33 5.11 21.19
CA ALA A 610 -19.81 6.33 20.58
C ALA A 610 -18.84 6.08 19.41
N VAL A 611 -17.96 5.09 19.56
CA VAL A 611 -17.00 4.67 18.53
C VAL A 611 -17.69 4.25 17.24
N TRP A 612 -18.83 3.56 17.34
CA TRP A 612 -19.61 3.08 16.20
C TRP A 612 -20.42 4.20 15.57
N ILE A 613 -20.93 5.15 16.38
CA ILE A 613 -21.60 6.36 15.87
C ILE A 613 -20.64 7.19 15.01
N ILE A 614 -19.39 7.39 15.48
CA ILE A 614 -18.38 8.10 14.69
C ILE A 614 -18.07 7.37 13.38
N ALA A 615 -18.01 6.04 13.41
CA ALA A 615 -17.75 5.22 12.22
C ALA A 615 -18.89 5.29 11.18
N GLU A 616 -20.12 5.63 11.57
CA GLU A 616 -21.22 5.86 10.63
C GLU A 616 -21.08 7.20 9.86
N LEU A 617 -20.44 8.22 10.44
CA LEU A 617 -20.41 9.58 9.88
C LEU A 617 -19.88 9.63 8.44
N PRO A 618 -18.75 9.00 8.07
CA PRO A 618 -18.26 9.01 6.70
C PRO A 618 -19.24 8.37 5.71
N LEU A 619 -19.94 7.31 6.12
CA LEU A 619 -20.92 6.61 5.29
C LEU A 619 -22.16 7.47 5.07
N ARG A 620 -22.68 8.13 6.12
CA ARG A 620 -23.82 9.06 6.00
C ARG A 620 -23.49 10.25 5.11
N PHE A 621 -22.29 10.80 5.26
CA PHE A 621 -21.79 11.89 4.41
C PHE A 621 -21.68 11.45 2.94
N GLN A 622 -21.05 10.30 2.66
CA GLN A 622 -20.90 9.76 1.31
C GLN A 622 -22.26 9.49 0.64
N ARG A 623 -23.24 9.02 1.42
CA ARG A 623 -24.61 8.77 0.95
C ARG A 623 -25.48 10.02 0.84
N ARG A 624 -24.94 11.20 1.21
CA ARG A 624 -25.65 12.50 1.24
C ARG A 624 -26.86 12.52 2.19
N GLU A 625 -26.80 11.73 3.25
CA GLU A 625 -27.84 11.65 4.29
C GLU A 625 -27.59 12.73 5.35
N VAL A 626 -27.69 14.01 4.96
CA VAL A 626 -27.32 15.18 5.78
C VAL A 626 -28.05 15.19 7.12
N ASP A 627 -29.36 14.95 7.11
CA ASP A 627 -30.18 14.94 8.33
C ASP A 627 -29.71 13.87 9.34
N GLU A 628 -29.31 12.69 8.87
CA GLU A 628 -28.81 11.62 9.74
C GLU A 628 -27.40 11.95 10.23
N PHE A 629 -26.53 12.47 9.35
CA PHE A 629 -25.20 12.94 9.74
C PHE A 629 -25.26 13.96 10.87
N GLU A 630 -26.10 15.00 10.74
CA GLU A 630 -26.25 16.04 11.77
C GLU A 630 -26.77 15.47 13.10
N LYS A 631 -27.76 14.57 13.06
CA LYS A 631 -28.28 13.90 14.27
C LYS A 631 -27.20 13.11 15.00
N LEU A 632 -26.36 12.37 14.28
CA LEU A 632 -25.28 11.57 14.90
C LEU A 632 -24.20 12.47 15.52
N VAL A 633 -23.85 13.59 14.88
CA VAL A 633 -22.92 14.58 15.46
C VAL A 633 -23.50 15.19 16.73
N GLU A 634 -24.77 15.58 16.73
CA GLU A 634 -25.46 16.11 17.92
C GLU A 634 -25.51 15.06 19.04
N GLU A 635 -25.79 13.80 18.71
CA GLU A 635 -25.80 12.69 19.67
C GLU A 635 -24.42 12.53 20.36
N ILE A 636 -23.33 12.56 19.59
CA ILE A 636 -21.96 12.49 20.14
C ILE A 636 -21.69 13.68 21.06
N GLN A 637 -21.99 14.90 20.60
CA GLN A 637 -21.74 16.13 21.35
C GLN A 637 -22.49 16.18 22.68
N LEU A 638 -23.75 15.71 22.71
CA LEU A 638 -24.59 15.78 23.90
C LEU A 638 -24.34 14.67 24.92
N ARG A 639 -23.88 13.49 24.47
CA ARG A 639 -23.85 12.28 25.32
C ARG A 639 -22.47 11.68 25.54
N TYR A 640 -21.58 11.78 24.56
CA TYR A 640 -20.37 10.96 24.50
C TYR A 640 -19.07 11.78 24.38
N ILE A 641 -19.15 13.10 24.18
CA ILE A 641 -17.98 13.93 23.90
C ILE A 641 -16.94 13.94 25.02
N ASP A 642 -17.39 13.80 26.27
CA ASP A 642 -16.54 13.78 27.47
C ASP A 642 -15.88 12.42 27.71
N GLU A 643 -16.22 11.39 26.91
CA GLU A 643 -15.57 10.08 27.01
C GLU A 643 -14.12 10.14 26.49
N PRO A 644 -13.18 9.42 27.14
CA PRO A 644 -11.78 9.39 26.71
C PRO A 644 -11.64 9.00 25.23
N GLY A 645 -10.93 9.81 24.45
CA GLY A 645 -10.62 9.54 23.04
C GLY A 645 -11.72 9.87 22.03
N ILE A 646 -12.95 10.21 22.46
CA ILE A 646 -14.06 10.48 21.54
C ILE A 646 -13.90 11.82 20.80
N LEU A 647 -13.58 12.90 21.51
CA LEU A 647 -13.40 14.22 20.89
C LEU A 647 -12.28 14.24 19.82
N PRO A 648 -11.04 13.75 20.10
CA PRO A 648 -9.98 13.70 19.08
C PRO A 648 -10.41 12.89 17.85
N ARG A 649 -11.09 11.75 18.06
CA ARG A 649 -11.55 10.89 16.96
C ARG A 649 -12.64 11.54 16.11
N LEU A 650 -13.58 12.26 16.74
CA LEU A 650 -14.57 13.05 16.01
C LEU A 650 -13.91 14.16 15.19
N GLN A 651 -12.97 14.91 15.78
CA GLN A 651 -12.23 15.97 15.09
C GLN A 651 -11.47 15.42 13.87
N GLN A 652 -10.76 14.31 14.04
CA GLN A 652 -10.04 13.64 12.95
C GLN A 652 -11.01 13.21 11.83
N THR A 653 -12.16 12.63 12.20
CA THR A 653 -13.18 12.19 11.22
C THR A 653 -13.76 13.38 10.46
N LEU A 654 -14.08 14.47 11.14
CA LEU A 654 -14.60 15.69 10.50
C LEU A 654 -13.55 16.37 9.60
N ALA A 655 -12.28 16.38 10.02
CA ALA A 655 -11.18 16.88 9.21
C ALA A 655 -11.00 16.06 7.92
N GLN A 656 -11.05 14.72 8.01
CA GLN A 656 -11.00 13.83 6.84
C GLN A 656 -12.17 14.03 5.87
N LEU A 657 -13.33 14.46 6.38
CA LEU A 657 -14.50 14.80 5.57
C LEU A 657 -14.49 16.24 5.03
N GLY A 658 -13.43 17.01 5.32
CA GLY A 658 -13.26 18.38 4.79
C GLY A 658 -13.96 19.47 5.59
N PHE A 659 -14.41 19.20 6.82
CA PHE A 659 -15.05 20.20 7.69
C PHE A 659 -14.05 21.03 8.52
N ALA A 660 -12.73 20.80 8.38
CA ALA A 660 -11.72 21.58 9.09
C ALA A 660 -11.64 23.01 8.52
N SER A 661 -11.99 24.00 9.35
CA SER A 661 -11.66 25.40 9.14
C SER A 661 -10.20 25.63 9.54
N ASN A 662 -9.30 25.79 8.58
CA ASN A 662 -8.05 26.51 8.83
C ASN A 662 -8.39 27.99 8.98
N THR A 663 -8.88 28.38 10.16
CA THR A 663 -8.92 29.78 10.59
C THR A 663 -7.73 30.01 11.51
N ASP A 664 -6.83 30.87 11.05
CA ASP A 664 -5.68 31.50 11.74
C ASP A 664 -4.26 30.97 11.50
N GLU A 665 -3.93 30.45 10.30
CA GLU A 665 -2.55 30.48 9.79
C GLU A 665 -2.50 30.99 8.34
N PRO A 666 -1.49 31.82 7.98
CA PRO A 666 -1.33 32.29 6.60
C PRO A 666 -1.05 31.09 5.68
N PRO A 667 -1.49 31.13 4.41
CA PRO A 667 -1.27 30.03 3.49
C PRO A 667 0.23 29.87 3.23
N GLU A 668 0.81 28.75 3.67
CA GLU A 668 2.11 28.33 3.17
C GLU A 668 2.00 28.01 1.68
N GLU A 669 2.95 28.54 0.92
CA GLU A 669 3.13 28.28 -0.50
C GLU A 669 3.30 26.76 -0.71
N THR A 670 2.47 26.21 -1.61
CA THR A 670 2.64 24.93 -2.33
C THR A 670 3.81 24.06 -1.86
N ALA A 671 3.56 23.25 -0.85
CA ALA A 671 4.37 22.06 -0.60
C ALA A 671 3.95 20.98 -1.59
N GLU A 672 4.94 20.42 -2.29
CA GLU A 672 4.87 19.11 -2.97
C GLU A 672 4.19 18.07 -2.08
N PRO A 673 3.57 17.00 -2.62
CA PRO A 673 2.70 16.10 -1.86
C PRO A 673 3.45 15.48 -0.68
N ALA A 674 3.32 16.14 0.48
CA ALA A 674 3.84 15.67 1.73
C ALA A 674 2.96 14.49 2.15
N LEU A 675 3.61 13.33 2.29
CA LEU A 675 3.09 12.23 3.10
C LEU A 675 2.62 12.84 4.42
N ALA A 676 1.33 12.65 4.74
CA ALA A 676 0.73 13.16 5.96
C ALA A 676 1.61 12.79 7.17
N ASP A 677 1.89 13.77 8.01
CA ASP A 677 2.66 13.64 9.23
C ASP A 677 2.07 12.50 10.11
N PRO A 678 2.79 11.38 10.38
CA PRO A 678 2.16 10.16 10.89
C PRO A 678 1.87 10.19 12.40
N THR A 679 2.10 11.33 13.06
CA THR A 679 2.17 11.40 14.53
C THR A 679 0.82 11.59 15.22
N GLU A 680 -0.29 11.83 14.50
CA GLU A 680 -1.61 12.04 15.14
C GLU A 680 -2.77 11.17 14.61
N SER A 681 -2.47 10.10 13.85
CA SER A 681 -3.52 9.20 13.31
C SER A 681 -3.31 7.70 13.57
N ALA A 682 -2.50 7.32 14.55
CA ALA A 682 -2.51 5.97 15.10
C ALA A 682 -3.66 5.84 16.11
N GLY A 683 -4.90 5.84 15.62
CA GLY A 683 -6.04 5.39 16.41
C GLY A 683 -5.72 4.01 16.97
N GLU A 684 -6.03 3.77 18.24
CA GLU A 684 -5.89 2.46 18.90
C GLU A 684 -6.63 1.39 18.08
N ILE A 685 -5.92 0.82 17.12
CA ILE A 685 -6.24 -0.44 16.48
C ILE A 685 -6.24 -1.43 17.63
N TRP A 686 -7.36 -2.10 17.83
CA TRP A 686 -7.42 -3.23 18.73
C TRP A 686 -6.27 -4.19 18.39
N THR A 687 -5.24 -4.22 19.23
CA THR A 687 -4.21 -5.26 19.26
C THR A 687 -4.54 -6.20 20.42
N PRO A 688 -4.27 -7.50 20.31
CA PRO A 688 -4.64 -8.51 21.30
C PRO A 688 -4.07 -8.27 22.71
N GLU A 689 -3.09 -7.38 22.87
CA GLU A 689 -2.49 -7.02 24.16
C GLU A 689 -3.36 -6.09 25.01
N ASN A 690 -4.36 -5.42 24.41
CA ASN A 690 -5.21 -4.47 25.15
C ASN A 690 -6.44 -5.11 25.82
N SER A 691 -6.58 -6.44 25.79
CA SER A 691 -7.53 -7.14 26.65
C SER A 691 -6.84 -7.60 27.94
N VAL A 692 -7.22 -6.93 29.04
CA VAL A 692 -6.88 -7.16 30.46
C VAL A 692 -5.69 -6.34 31.00
N ALA A 693 -5.98 -5.08 31.36
CA ALA A 693 -5.23 -4.37 32.40
C ALA A 693 -6.19 -3.64 33.37
N SER A 694 -6.93 -4.40 34.17
CA SER A 694 -7.29 -3.93 35.50
C SER A 694 -5.99 -3.74 36.29
N LYS A 695 -5.63 -2.50 36.58
CA LYS A 695 -4.48 -2.14 37.44
C LYS A 695 -4.61 -2.81 38.81
N GLU A 696 -3.87 -3.88 39.04
CA GLU A 696 -3.42 -4.27 40.38
C GLU A 696 -1.92 -4.55 40.36
N ASN A 697 -1.20 -3.80 41.21
CA ASN A 697 0.21 -3.99 41.49
C ASN A 697 0.44 -5.36 42.12
N ASP A 698 1.19 -6.23 41.44
CA ASP A 698 2.28 -7.00 42.05
C ASP A 698 3.11 -7.74 40.99
N LYS A 699 4.44 -7.59 41.05
CA LYS A 699 5.39 -8.40 40.26
C LYS A 699 5.38 -9.85 40.77
N PRO A 700 5.55 -10.85 39.89
CA PRO A 700 6.81 -11.60 39.93
C PRO A 700 7.35 -12.06 38.56
N GLY A 701 8.63 -12.44 38.58
CA GLY A 701 9.55 -12.63 37.44
C GLY A 701 9.22 -13.74 36.43
N LEU A 702 9.64 -13.47 35.20
CA LEU A 702 9.60 -14.36 34.04
C LEU A 702 10.67 -15.47 34.18
N TRP A 703 10.24 -16.72 34.00
CA TRP A 703 11.07 -17.92 33.95
C TRP A 703 11.39 -18.25 32.49
N ILE A 704 12.66 -18.59 32.19
CA ILE A 704 13.15 -19.01 30.88
C ILE A 704 13.28 -20.55 30.89
N PRO A 705 12.63 -21.30 29.98
CA PRO A 705 12.87 -22.75 29.85
C PRO A 705 14.22 -23.02 29.19
N GLY A 706 15.12 -23.71 29.87
CA GLY A 706 16.47 -24.03 29.37
C GLY A 706 17.46 -24.64 30.38
N ASP A 707 17.08 -24.89 31.63
CA ASP A 707 17.76 -25.84 32.52
C ASP A 707 16.71 -26.88 32.98
N ASP A 708 16.90 -28.10 32.47
CA ASP A 708 16.13 -29.37 32.55
C ASP A 708 14.73 -29.46 31.89
#